data_AF-A0A1F3MNH1-F1
#
_entry.id   AF-A0A1F3MNH1-F1
#
_cell.length_a   1.000
_cell.length_b   1.000
_cell.length_c   1.000
_cell.angle_alpha   90.00
_cell.angle_beta   90.00
_cell.angle_gamma   90.00
#
_symmetry.space_group_name_H-M   'P 1'
#
loop_
_entity.id
_entity.type
_entity.pdbx_description
1 polymer ?
#
loop_
_entity_poly.entity_id
_entity_poly.type
_entity_poly.pdbx_seq_one_letter_code
_entity_poly.pdbx_strand_id
1 'polypeptide(L)'
;MKTVSVLPASSLGTDFIPVEYLPDGCDQYYQRNRQSVWPLDKWRHLRSDELETLVKNHNTSPDWDDILVTDIFDPRQIRNTEFFGLVRIGSVNDSVLEHHDLRLSVGITNSLIISCDIGDNVAIHNVRYLSHYIVGDHCILFNINEMNTTDHAKFGNGILKEGEPESVRVWIDLMNETGSRQVMPFNGMITADAYLWARYRDDGALMDKLKNITQRTFDHRRGYYGTLGTSCVIKNSQIVKDVTIGSNCYIKGANKLKNVTINSSTAEPTQIGEGVELVNGIVGFGCRIFYGCKAVRFIMGNNSNLKYGARLINSFLGDNSTISCCEVLNNLLFPAHEQHHNNSFLVAAIVMGQSNIAAGATIGSNHNSRANDNEIRAGRGFWPGLCTSLKHSSRFASFVLLSKSDYMAELDIRLPFSLVNNNVSANQLEVMPAYWWMYNMYALARNAWKYQVRDKRLRKVQHIEYQALAPDTVEEIFIARRLLRIWTAKAWLSTNGSGGEKSEADLDTLGHDLLSGEESKVAGLRVLGERMENSTRQSLILKPYAAYRAYHEMLVDYAVKNLVDYLDKNPGSGFNGMVKALDGNRLESWENLGGQLVPKTDVDQLRMDIGSGTLNSWEEIHCRYEMFWERYPLDKQQHAYATLLELLEAKKLTEDQW
;
A
#
# COMPACT_ATOMS: atom_id res chain seq x y z
N MET A 1 -40.18 5.95 13.38
CA MET A 1 -39.71 7.35 13.51
C MET A 1 -40.02 8.09 12.22
N LYS A 2 -40.35 9.39 12.26
CA LYS A 2 -40.31 10.22 11.05
C LYS A 2 -38.83 10.42 10.68
N THR A 3 -38.42 9.92 9.53
CA THR A 3 -37.02 9.97 9.04
C THR A 3 -36.71 11.22 8.20
N VAL A 4 -37.70 12.09 7.99
CA VAL A 4 -37.60 13.35 7.25
C VAL A 4 -38.11 14.48 8.13
N SER A 5 -37.27 15.49 8.35
CA SER A 5 -37.61 16.76 8.99
C SER A 5 -38.10 17.77 7.94
N VAL A 6 -38.94 18.71 8.36
CA VAL A 6 -39.29 19.90 7.57
C VAL A 6 -38.56 21.07 8.22
N LEU A 7 -37.72 21.76 7.44
CA LEU A 7 -36.95 22.92 7.87
C LEU A 7 -37.47 24.19 7.15
N PRO A 8 -37.20 25.40 7.67
CA PRO A 8 -37.50 26.65 6.97
C PRO A 8 -36.77 26.71 5.62
N ALA A 9 -37.35 27.39 4.62
CA ALA A 9 -36.73 27.52 3.30
C ALA A 9 -35.35 28.21 3.34
N SER A 10 -35.12 29.08 4.31
CA SER A 10 -33.84 29.75 4.57
C SER A 10 -32.73 28.83 5.09
N SER A 11 -33.02 27.58 5.46
CA SER A 11 -32.01 26.63 5.98
C SER A 11 -31.11 26.02 4.90
N LEU A 12 -31.40 26.27 3.61
CA LEU A 12 -30.57 25.73 2.53
C LEU A 12 -29.32 26.61 2.38
N GLY A 13 -28.16 26.06 2.75
CA GLY A 13 -26.87 26.76 2.73
C GLY A 13 -26.48 27.43 4.05
N THR A 14 -27.35 27.43 5.06
CA THR A 14 -27.05 27.91 6.43
C THR A 14 -26.87 26.77 7.42
N ASP A 15 -26.43 27.11 8.63
CA ASP A 15 -26.32 26.22 9.78
C ASP A 15 -25.50 24.94 9.51
N PHE A 16 -24.49 25.04 8.63
CA PHE A 16 -23.67 23.89 8.21
C PHE A 16 -22.95 23.23 9.38
N ILE A 17 -22.46 24.05 10.32
CA ILE A 17 -21.88 23.59 11.58
C ILE A 17 -22.93 23.85 12.67
N PRO A 18 -23.41 22.81 13.40
CA PRO A 18 -24.29 23.02 14.54
C PRO A 18 -23.63 23.93 15.59
N VAL A 19 -24.42 24.80 16.22
CA VAL A 19 -23.95 25.88 17.09
C VAL A 19 -23.10 25.36 18.25
N GLU A 20 -23.41 24.17 18.77
CA GLU A 20 -22.64 23.50 19.83
C GLU A 20 -21.22 23.05 19.42
N TYR A 21 -20.89 23.08 18.13
CA TYR A 21 -19.57 22.77 17.57
C TYR A 21 -18.91 23.99 16.89
N LEU A 22 -19.48 25.19 17.04
CA LEU A 22 -18.84 26.44 16.63
C LEU A 22 -17.94 26.98 17.76
N PRO A 23 -16.66 27.31 17.48
CA PRO A 23 -15.81 28.00 18.44
C PRO A 23 -16.33 29.42 18.74
N ASP A 24 -16.07 29.92 19.95
CA ASP A 24 -16.45 31.27 20.36
C ASP A 24 -16.00 32.34 19.36
N GLY A 25 -16.93 33.20 18.93
CA GLY A 25 -16.68 34.27 17.97
C GLY A 25 -16.49 33.84 16.51
N CYS A 26 -16.62 32.55 16.19
CA CYS A 26 -16.57 32.04 14.81
C CYS A 26 -17.99 31.86 14.22
N ASP A 27 -18.10 32.04 12.90
CA ASP A 27 -19.29 31.71 12.13
C ASP A 27 -19.19 30.32 11.48
N GLN A 28 -20.23 29.87 10.79
CA GLN A 28 -20.23 28.61 10.02
C GLN A 28 -19.18 28.54 8.88
N TYR A 29 -18.56 29.67 8.51
CA TYR A 29 -17.60 29.76 7.41
C TYR A 29 -16.14 29.74 7.88
N TYR A 30 -15.85 29.69 9.18
CA TYR A 30 -14.47 29.80 9.69
C TYR A 30 -13.51 28.74 9.13
N GLN A 31 -13.93 27.47 9.00
CA GLN A 31 -13.08 26.42 8.41
C GLN A 31 -12.89 26.61 6.91
N ARG A 32 -13.96 26.91 6.18
CA ARG A 32 -13.90 27.27 4.75
C ARG A 32 -12.90 28.40 4.52
N ASN A 33 -12.96 29.47 5.31
CA ASN A 33 -12.05 30.61 5.21
C ASN A 33 -10.59 30.24 5.51
N ARG A 34 -10.34 29.19 6.33
CA ARG A 34 -8.99 28.63 6.56
C ARG A 34 -8.53 27.65 5.47
N GLN A 35 -9.47 27.00 4.77
CA GLN A 35 -9.18 26.10 3.64
C GLN A 35 -9.06 26.85 2.30
N SER A 36 -9.67 28.03 2.17
CA SER A 36 -9.66 28.81 0.96
C SER A 36 -8.24 29.28 0.64
N VAL A 37 -7.79 29.07 -0.60
CA VAL A 37 -6.44 29.44 -1.06
C VAL A 37 -6.35 30.90 -1.50
N TRP A 38 -7.47 31.61 -1.52
CA TRP A 38 -7.56 33.01 -1.92
C TRP A 38 -7.83 33.92 -0.71
N PRO A 39 -7.24 35.12 -0.65
CA PRO A 39 -7.46 36.03 0.46
C PRO A 39 -8.88 36.61 0.40
N LEU A 40 -9.44 37.00 1.56
CA LEU A 40 -10.84 37.40 1.67
C LEU A 40 -11.16 38.72 0.95
N ASP A 41 -10.17 39.58 0.73
CA ASP A 41 -10.26 40.83 -0.03
C ASP A 41 -10.24 40.64 -1.56
N LYS A 42 -9.99 39.42 -2.08
CA LYS A 42 -10.19 39.07 -3.50
C LYS A 42 -11.68 39.20 -3.92
N TRP A 43 -12.60 39.14 -2.95
CA TRP A 43 -14.03 39.02 -3.19
C TRP A 43 -14.77 40.33 -2.97
N ARG A 44 -15.59 40.73 -3.94
CA ARG A 44 -16.49 41.89 -3.88
C ARG A 44 -17.94 41.48 -4.13
N HIS A 45 -18.88 42.32 -3.72
CA HIS A 45 -20.28 42.18 -4.11
C HIS A 45 -20.47 42.41 -5.62
N LEU A 46 -21.58 41.89 -6.14
CA LEU A 46 -22.05 42.14 -7.50
C LEU A 46 -22.33 43.63 -7.73
N ARG A 47 -21.97 44.14 -8.91
CA ARG A 47 -22.45 45.42 -9.40
C ARG A 47 -23.90 45.30 -9.90
N SER A 48 -24.63 46.41 -9.96
CA SER A 48 -26.05 46.40 -10.36
C SER A 48 -26.28 45.88 -11.78
N ASP A 49 -25.37 46.15 -12.71
CA ASP A 49 -25.37 45.64 -14.09
C ASP A 49 -25.09 44.13 -14.17
N GLU A 50 -24.23 43.63 -13.28
CA GLU A 50 -23.94 42.21 -13.15
C GLU A 50 -25.15 41.44 -12.62
N LEU A 51 -25.77 41.94 -11.54
CA LEU A 51 -26.98 41.36 -10.95
C LEU A 51 -28.14 41.36 -11.95
N GLU A 52 -28.39 42.46 -12.64
CA GLU A 52 -29.45 42.53 -13.66
C GLU A 52 -29.22 41.49 -14.77
N THR A 53 -27.97 41.28 -15.18
CA THR A 53 -27.61 40.26 -16.18
C THR A 53 -27.81 38.84 -15.65
N LEU A 54 -27.44 38.55 -14.40
CA LEU A 54 -27.67 37.25 -13.77
C LEU A 54 -29.16 36.91 -13.67
N VAL A 55 -30.01 37.87 -13.28
CA VAL A 55 -31.47 37.70 -13.22
C VAL A 55 -32.06 37.49 -14.62
N LYS A 56 -31.64 38.28 -15.63
CA LYS A 56 -32.06 38.09 -17.04
C LYS A 56 -31.66 36.71 -17.59
N ASN A 57 -30.56 36.14 -17.12
CA ASN A 57 -30.09 34.81 -17.48
C ASN A 57 -30.78 33.67 -16.70
N HIS A 58 -31.89 33.96 -16.01
CA HIS A 58 -32.68 33.01 -15.21
C HIS A 58 -31.92 32.39 -14.03
N ASN A 59 -30.94 33.10 -13.45
CA ASN A 59 -30.34 32.68 -12.19
C ASN A 59 -31.16 33.18 -11.00
N THR A 60 -31.13 32.44 -9.90
CA THR A 60 -31.86 32.78 -8.66
C THR A 60 -30.95 32.67 -7.44
N SER A 61 -31.17 33.56 -6.48
CA SER A 61 -30.62 33.45 -5.12
C SER A 61 -31.65 34.02 -4.14
N PRO A 62 -31.81 33.45 -2.92
CA PRO A 62 -32.60 34.07 -1.86
C PRO A 62 -32.03 35.42 -1.41
N ASP A 63 -30.71 35.56 -1.46
CA ASP A 63 -29.96 36.78 -1.17
C ASP A 63 -28.82 36.94 -2.18
N TRP A 64 -28.66 38.12 -2.77
CA TRP A 64 -27.58 38.40 -3.72
C TRP A 64 -26.32 38.94 -3.05
N ASP A 65 -26.39 39.41 -1.79
CA ASP A 65 -25.22 39.85 -1.04
C ASP A 65 -24.32 38.65 -0.63
N ASP A 66 -24.90 37.46 -0.55
CA ASP A 66 -24.21 36.16 -0.41
C ASP A 66 -23.43 35.74 -1.68
N ILE A 67 -23.59 36.43 -2.82
CA ILE A 67 -22.88 36.11 -4.07
C ILE A 67 -21.73 37.09 -4.27
N LEU A 68 -20.50 36.61 -4.00
CA LEU A 68 -19.30 37.41 -4.15
C LEU A 68 -18.51 36.98 -5.40
N VAL A 69 -17.91 37.96 -6.06
CA VAL A 69 -17.21 37.79 -7.34
C VAL A 69 -15.85 38.50 -7.32
N THR A 70 -15.04 38.29 -8.36
CA THR A 70 -13.79 39.04 -8.59
C THR A 70 -14.01 40.20 -9.56
N ASP A 71 -13.01 41.05 -9.76
CA ASP A 71 -13.09 42.16 -10.75
C ASP A 71 -13.31 41.70 -12.19
N ILE A 72 -12.74 40.55 -12.58
CA ILE A 72 -12.89 39.98 -13.93
C ILE A 72 -14.07 39.01 -13.93
N PHE A 73 -15.27 39.52 -14.11
CA PHE A 73 -16.50 38.72 -14.04
C PHE A 73 -17.44 39.02 -15.21
N ASP A 74 -17.62 38.03 -16.10
CA ASP A 74 -18.63 38.08 -17.17
C ASP A 74 -19.92 37.33 -16.74
N PRO A 75 -20.96 38.03 -16.25
CA PRO A 75 -22.23 37.41 -15.84
C PRO A 75 -22.98 36.73 -17.00
N ARG A 76 -22.63 37.01 -18.27
CA ARG A 76 -23.25 36.38 -19.44
C ARG A 76 -22.92 34.90 -19.56
N GLN A 77 -21.90 34.42 -18.86
CA GLN A 77 -21.50 33.01 -18.82
C GLN A 77 -22.22 32.22 -17.72
N ILE A 78 -23.03 32.87 -16.89
CA ILE A 78 -23.77 32.23 -15.79
C ILE A 78 -25.27 32.26 -16.11
N ARG A 79 -25.91 31.09 -16.23
CA ARG A 79 -27.30 30.96 -16.73
C ARG A 79 -28.07 29.83 -16.05
N ASN A 80 -29.36 30.04 -15.79
CA ASN A 80 -30.29 29.03 -15.27
C ASN A 80 -29.70 28.24 -14.08
N THR A 81 -29.14 28.95 -13.10
CA THR A 81 -28.43 28.38 -11.95
C THR A 81 -29.02 28.94 -10.65
N GLU A 82 -29.22 28.05 -9.68
CA GLU A 82 -29.73 28.39 -8.36
C GLU A 82 -28.56 28.46 -7.36
N PHE A 83 -28.50 29.53 -6.58
CA PHE A 83 -27.46 29.78 -5.57
C PHE A 83 -28.06 29.87 -4.16
N PHE A 84 -27.38 29.30 -3.17
CA PHE A 84 -27.82 29.30 -1.77
C PHE A 84 -26.64 29.43 -0.79
N GLY A 85 -26.79 30.28 0.22
CA GLY A 85 -25.72 30.64 1.13
C GLY A 85 -24.54 31.34 0.42
N LEU A 86 -23.48 31.63 1.16
CA LEU A 86 -22.33 32.38 0.65
C LEU A 86 -21.62 31.63 -0.50
N VAL A 87 -21.70 32.12 -1.74
CA VAL A 87 -21.00 31.56 -2.91
C VAL A 87 -19.98 32.58 -3.42
N ARG A 88 -18.74 32.12 -3.62
CA ARG A 88 -17.63 32.94 -4.12
C ARG A 88 -17.20 32.45 -5.50
N ILE A 89 -17.21 33.32 -6.51
CA ILE A 89 -16.94 32.97 -7.91
C ILE A 89 -15.74 33.76 -8.42
N GLY A 90 -14.71 33.03 -8.85
CA GLY A 90 -13.44 33.57 -9.34
C GLY A 90 -13.57 34.40 -10.63
N SER A 91 -12.47 34.50 -11.36
CA SER A 91 -12.45 35.17 -12.66
C SER A 91 -13.33 34.40 -13.64
N VAL A 92 -14.21 35.08 -14.37
CA VAL A 92 -15.09 34.48 -15.40
C VAL A 92 -14.86 35.21 -16.71
N ASN A 93 -14.17 34.57 -17.64
CA ASN A 93 -13.86 35.09 -18.98
C ASN A 93 -14.62 34.32 -20.06
N ASP A 94 -15.04 35.01 -21.14
CA ASP A 94 -15.60 34.39 -22.34
C ASP A 94 -14.53 33.56 -23.08
N SER A 95 -14.42 32.29 -22.68
CA SER A 95 -13.32 31.39 -23.04
C SER A 95 -13.77 29.93 -22.93
N VAL A 96 -12.96 29.00 -23.45
CA VAL A 96 -13.28 27.57 -23.50
C VAL A 96 -12.15 26.77 -22.86
N LEU A 97 -12.51 25.90 -21.91
CA LEU A 97 -11.62 24.87 -21.41
C LEU A 97 -11.67 23.65 -22.34
N GLU A 98 -10.51 23.07 -22.62
CA GLU A 98 -10.34 21.85 -23.41
C GLU A 98 -9.66 20.75 -22.58
N HIS A 99 -10.19 19.54 -22.60
CA HIS A 99 -9.52 18.35 -22.07
C HIS A 99 -9.74 17.15 -23.01
N HIS A 100 -8.73 16.86 -23.83
CA HIS A 100 -8.88 16.05 -25.05
C HIS A 100 -10.02 16.64 -25.90
N ASP A 101 -10.86 15.81 -26.52
CA ASP A 101 -11.95 16.27 -27.41
C ASP A 101 -13.15 16.93 -26.67
N LEU A 102 -13.12 17.03 -25.33
CA LEU A 102 -14.14 17.73 -24.56
C LEU A 102 -13.81 19.22 -24.48
N ARG A 103 -14.67 20.05 -25.06
CA ARG A 103 -14.62 21.52 -25.01
C ARG A 103 -15.85 22.07 -24.32
N LEU A 104 -15.66 22.93 -23.33
CA LEU A 104 -16.73 23.54 -22.55
C LEU A 104 -16.41 25.00 -22.25
N SER A 105 -17.41 25.87 -22.37
CA SER A 105 -17.27 27.29 -22.05
C SER A 105 -17.03 27.48 -20.56
N VAL A 106 -16.11 28.38 -20.19
CA VAL A 106 -15.99 28.87 -18.81
C VAL A 106 -17.32 29.51 -18.39
N GLY A 107 -17.79 29.22 -17.18
CA GLY A 107 -19.10 29.66 -16.70
C GLY A 107 -19.84 28.60 -15.89
N ILE A 108 -21.06 28.94 -15.46
CA ILE A 108 -21.92 28.06 -14.65
C ILE A 108 -23.30 27.98 -15.30
N THR A 109 -23.76 26.79 -15.68
CA THR A 109 -25.09 26.64 -16.29
C THR A 109 -25.90 25.45 -15.77
N ASN A 110 -27.22 25.60 -15.69
CA ASN A 110 -28.18 24.53 -15.37
C ASN A 110 -27.87 23.79 -14.05
N SER A 111 -27.31 24.49 -13.06
CA SER A 111 -26.73 23.88 -11.85
C SER A 111 -27.33 24.42 -10.55
N LEU A 112 -27.09 23.72 -9.45
CA LEU A 112 -27.45 24.14 -8.09
C LEU A 112 -26.19 24.23 -7.24
N ILE A 113 -25.88 25.43 -6.74
CA ILE A 113 -24.64 25.74 -6.03
C ILE A 113 -24.97 26.22 -4.61
N ILE A 114 -24.39 25.57 -3.59
CA ILE A 114 -24.71 25.81 -2.18
C ILE A 114 -23.42 26.00 -1.40
N SER A 115 -23.20 27.18 -0.82
CA SER A 115 -22.07 27.50 0.05
C SER A 115 -20.72 26.97 -0.49
N CYS A 116 -20.25 27.52 -1.61
CA CYS A 116 -19.04 27.04 -2.33
C CYS A 116 -18.06 28.17 -2.65
N ASP A 117 -16.77 27.83 -2.71
CA ASP A 117 -15.74 28.65 -3.36
C ASP A 117 -15.45 28.05 -4.74
N ILE A 118 -15.47 28.86 -5.79
CA ILE A 118 -15.20 28.48 -7.18
C ILE A 118 -14.06 29.35 -7.69
N GLY A 119 -12.98 28.72 -8.14
CA GLY A 119 -11.76 29.37 -8.61
C GLY A 119 -11.90 30.06 -9.96
N ASP A 120 -10.76 30.52 -10.48
CA ASP A 120 -10.69 31.28 -11.72
C ASP A 120 -10.94 30.35 -12.94
N ASN A 121 -11.77 30.81 -13.88
CA ASN A 121 -12.09 30.18 -15.16
C ASN A 121 -12.56 28.72 -15.07
N VAL A 122 -13.49 28.41 -14.18
CA VAL A 122 -14.09 27.07 -14.03
C VAL A 122 -15.28 26.89 -14.98
N ALA A 123 -15.47 25.69 -15.52
CA ALA A 123 -16.63 25.29 -16.33
C ALA A 123 -17.51 24.30 -15.55
N ILE A 124 -18.70 24.74 -15.10
CA ILE A 124 -19.67 23.93 -14.34
C ILE A 124 -20.98 23.87 -15.12
N HIS A 125 -21.36 22.70 -15.64
CA HIS A 125 -22.62 22.58 -16.37
C HIS A 125 -23.43 21.36 -15.96
N ASN A 126 -24.73 21.58 -15.79
CA ASN A 126 -25.74 20.59 -15.42
C ASN A 126 -25.38 19.77 -14.17
N VAL A 127 -24.65 20.37 -13.22
CA VAL A 127 -24.32 19.75 -11.93
C VAL A 127 -25.52 19.92 -11.00
N ARG A 128 -26.18 18.81 -10.67
CA ARG A 128 -27.51 18.84 -10.04
C ARG A 128 -27.52 19.28 -8.58
N TYR A 129 -26.36 19.22 -7.93
CA TYR A 129 -26.12 19.71 -6.58
C TYR A 129 -24.61 19.80 -6.38
N LEU A 130 -24.10 20.98 -6.02
CA LEU A 130 -22.73 21.21 -5.59
C LEU A 130 -22.78 21.96 -4.27
N SER A 131 -22.39 21.30 -3.18
CA SER A 131 -22.62 21.80 -1.82
C SER A 131 -21.40 21.61 -0.92
N HIS A 132 -20.94 22.70 -0.30
CA HIS A 132 -19.80 22.72 0.62
C HIS A 132 -18.50 22.19 -0.02
N TYR A 133 -18.13 22.78 -1.17
CA TYR A 133 -16.89 22.51 -1.90
C TYR A 133 -16.07 23.78 -2.14
N ILE A 134 -14.75 23.58 -2.20
CA ILE A 134 -13.76 24.55 -2.69
C ILE A 134 -13.18 23.96 -3.99
N VAL A 135 -13.47 24.60 -5.12
CA VAL A 135 -13.10 24.15 -6.47
C VAL A 135 -11.99 25.05 -7.01
N GLY A 136 -10.80 24.50 -7.23
CA GLY A 136 -9.65 25.21 -7.79
C GLY A 136 -9.83 25.67 -9.24
N ASP A 137 -8.89 26.47 -9.72
CA ASP A 137 -8.98 27.13 -11.02
C ASP A 137 -9.01 26.14 -12.21
N HIS A 138 -9.56 26.58 -13.34
CA HIS A 138 -9.54 25.85 -14.62
C HIS A 138 -10.11 24.41 -14.56
N CYS A 139 -11.02 24.14 -13.63
CA CYS A 139 -11.68 22.84 -13.51
C CYS A 139 -12.87 22.67 -14.46
N ILE A 140 -13.18 21.41 -14.81
CA ILE A 140 -14.36 21.02 -15.60
C ILE A 140 -15.25 20.09 -14.78
N LEU A 141 -16.52 20.46 -14.59
CA LEU A 141 -17.57 19.66 -13.96
C LEU A 141 -18.77 19.51 -14.93
N PHE A 142 -18.93 18.33 -15.56
CA PHE A 142 -19.92 18.13 -16.65
C PHE A 142 -20.31 16.65 -16.86
N ASN A 143 -21.52 16.15 -16.65
CA ASN A 143 -22.58 16.62 -15.75
C ASN A 143 -22.53 15.70 -14.51
N ILE A 144 -22.61 16.22 -13.29
CA ILE A 144 -22.44 15.43 -12.05
C ILE A 144 -23.75 15.41 -11.24
N ASN A 145 -24.18 14.22 -10.84
CA ASN A 145 -25.52 14.03 -10.28
C ASN A 145 -25.59 13.81 -8.76
N GLU A 146 -24.51 14.06 -8.01
CA GLU A 146 -24.52 14.80 -6.72
C GLU A 146 -23.08 15.08 -6.23
N MET A 147 -22.75 16.33 -5.85
CA MET A 147 -21.53 16.65 -5.09
C MET A 147 -21.87 17.35 -3.77
N ASN A 148 -21.62 16.69 -2.63
CA ASN A 148 -22.03 17.15 -1.30
C ASN A 148 -20.96 16.82 -0.23
N THR A 149 -20.67 17.73 0.69
CA THR A 149 -19.81 17.47 1.86
C THR A 149 -20.57 17.68 3.16
N THR A 150 -20.41 16.80 4.14
CA THR A 150 -20.94 16.98 5.50
C THR A 150 -19.96 17.69 6.43
N ASP A 151 -20.49 18.34 7.46
CA ASP A 151 -19.73 18.99 8.53
C ASP A 151 -18.74 18.04 9.24
N HIS A 152 -19.11 16.75 9.33
CA HIS A 152 -18.32 15.68 9.94
C HIS A 152 -17.50 14.86 8.92
N ALA A 153 -17.26 15.40 7.72
CA ALA A 153 -16.46 14.72 6.69
C ALA A 153 -15.03 14.40 7.17
N LYS A 154 -14.57 13.19 6.84
CA LYS A 154 -13.25 12.64 7.22
C LYS A 154 -12.34 12.38 6.01
N PHE A 155 -12.89 12.41 4.80
CA PHE A 155 -12.18 12.17 3.54
C PHE A 155 -11.38 10.86 3.52
N GLY A 156 -11.91 9.81 4.14
CA GLY A 156 -11.29 8.48 4.22
C GLY A 156 -10.35 8.27 5.42
N ASN A 157 -10.02 9.32 6.17
CA ASN A 157 -9.20 9.19 7.38
C ASN A 157 -9.99 8.52 8.53
N GLY A 158 -9.33 7.67 9.31
CA GLY A 158 -9.87 6.91 10.44
C GLY A 158 -10.05 7.71 11.74
N ILE A 159 -10.06 9.05 11.65
CA ILE A 159 -10.29 9.93 12.81
C ILE A 159 -11.77 10.00 13.19
N LEU A 160 -12.05 10.48 14.41
CA LEU A 160 -13.36 11.02 14.77
C LEU A 160 -13.35 12.55 14.69
N LYS A 161 -14.54 13.09 14.43
CA LYS A 161 -14.89 14.50 14.61
C LYS A 161 -15.55 14.71 15.98
N GLU A 162 -15.60 15.96 16.43
CA GLU A 162 -16.22 16.35 17.71
C GLU A 162 -17.67 15.83 17.84
N GLY A 163 -18.01 15.31 19.02
CA GLY A 163 -19.34 14.75 19.31
C GLY A 163 -19.66 13.42 18.61
N GLU A 164 -18.77 12.84 17.79
CA GLU A 164 -19.00 11.52 17.20
C GLU A 164 -18.66 10.37 18.18
N PRO A 165 -19.45 9.28 18.18
CA PRO A 165 -19.12 8.06 18.94
C PRO A 165 -18.05 7.21 18.24
N GLU A 166 -17.27 6.44 19.01
CA GLU A 166 -16.24 5.52 18.47
C GLU A 166 -16.81 4.48 17.47
N SER A 167 -18.11 4.17 17.53
CA SER A 167 -18.79 3.27 16.59
C SER A 167 -18.85 3.76 15.14
N VAL A 168 -18.63 5.07 14.88
CA VAL A 168 -18.52 5.61 13.51
C VAL A 168 -17.07 5.81 13.05
N ARG A 169 -16.08 5.30 13.81
CA ARG A 169 -14.68 5.29 13.39
C ARG A 169 -14.49 4.31 12.22
N VAL A 170 -13.80 4.77 11.17
CA VAL A 170 -13.38 3.90 10.07
C VAL A 170 -12.10 3.18 10.47
N TRP A 171 -12.15 1.86 10.41
CA TRP A 171 -11.01 0.94 10.54
C TRP A 171 -10.89 0.12 9.25
N ILE A 172 -9.67 -0.32 8.93
CA ILE A 172 -9.38 -1.28 7.86
C ILE A 172 -8.88 -2.58 8.50
N ASP A 173 -9.62 -3.67 8.28
CA ASP A 173 -9.32 -4.99 8.86
C ASP A 173 -8.25 -5.72 8.02
N LEU A 174 -6.96 -5.42 8.27
CA LEU A 174 -5.85 -6.00 7.51
C LEU A 174 -5.50 -7.43 7.95
N MET A 175 -4.93 -8.21 7.02
CA MET A 175 -4.34 -9.54 7.18
C MET A 175 -5.27 -10.69 7.63
N ASN A 176 -6.33 -10.44 8.39
CA ASN A 176 -7.31 -11.44 8.79
C ASN A 176 -8.73 -10.86 8.93
N GLU A 177 -9.73 -11.74 8.98
CA GLU A 177 -11.16 -11.36 8.98
C GLU A 177 -11.74 -11.11 10.38
N THR A 178 -10.96 -11.36 11.44
CA THR A 178 -11.42 -11.18 12.84
C THR A 178 -11.44 -9.72 13.31
N GLY A 179 -10.85 -8.79 12.55
CA GLY A 179 -10.62 -7.40 12.98
C GLY A 179 -9.51 -7.23 14.04
N SER A 180 -8.90 -8.32 14.54
CA SER A 180 -7.80 -8.26 15.53
C SER A 180 -6.56 -7.51 15.04
N ARG A 181 -6.44 -7.32 13.73
CA ARG A 181 -5.34 -6.60 13.06
C ARG A 181 -5.78 -5.28 12.39
N GLN A 182 -6.90 -4.71 12.81
CA GLN A 182 -7.44 -3.46 12.26
C GLN A 182 -6.53 -2.22 12.45
N VAL A 183 -6.39 -1.38 11.41
CA VAL A 183 -5.63 -0.11 11.46
C VAL A 183 -6.54 1.08 11.15
N MET A 184 -6.20 2.27 11.66
CA MET A 184 -6.86 3.51 11.23
C MET A 184 -6.20 4.01 9.94
N PRO A 185 -6.93 4.15 8.82
CA PRO A 185 -6.38 4.75 7.62
C PRO A 185 -6.06 6.23 7.83
N PHE A 186 -5.02 6.74 7.19
CA PHE A 186 -4.74 8.18 7.16
C PHE A 186 -4.03 8.59 5.87
N ASN A 187 -4.30 9.81 5.41
CA ASN A 187 -3.66 10.32 4.21
C ASN A 187 -2.15 10.48 4.46
N GLY A 188 -1.32 9.85 3.63
CA GLY A 188 0.12 9.72 3.84
C GLY A 188 0.57 8.35 4.35
N MET A 189 -0.33 7.47 4.79
CA MET A 189 0.01 6.14 5.30
C MET A 189 0.73 5.27 4.25
N ILE A 190 1.92 4.79 4.59
CA ILE A 190 2.71 3.88 3.75
C ILE A 190 2.61 2.42 4.24
N THR A 191 3.21 1.50 3.48
CA THR A 191 3.14 0.06 3.78
C THR A 191 3.85 -0.28 5.09
N ALA A 192 4.97 0.40 5.40
CA ALA A 192 5.67 0.29 6.67
C ALA A 192 4.75 0.59 7.87
N ASP A 193 3.98 1.68 7.84
CA ASP A 193 3.02 2.07 8.88
C ASP A 193 1.96 0.99 9.09
N ALA A 194 1.39 0.50 7.98
CA ALA A 194 0.37 -0.54 7.99
C ALA A 194 0.91 -1.85 8.58
N TYR A 195 2.14 -2.26 8.23
CA TYR A 195 2.77 -3.45 8.79
C TYR A 195 3.09 -3.27 10.27
N LEU A 196 3.73 -2.17 10.67
CA LEU A 196 4.08 -1.89 12.06
C LEU A 196 2.85 -1.93 12.96
N TRP A 197 1.75 -1.31 12.53
CA TRP A 197 0.50 -1.33 13.27
C TRP A 197 -0.17 -2.70 13.25
N ALA A 198 -0.27 -3.36 12.08
CA ALA A 198 -0.95 -4.65 11.95
C ALA A 198 -0.24 -5.82 12.65
N ARG A 199 1.10 -5.81 12.70
CA ARG A 199 1.93 -6.94 13.12
C ARG A 199 2.07 -7.10 14.62
N TYR A 200 2.39 -6.02 15.35
CA TYR A 200 2.86 -6.04 16.75
C TYR A 200 1.72 -5.77 17.74
N ARG A 201 0.63 -6.55 17.66
CA ARG A 201 -0.60 -6.37 18.47
C ARG A 201 -0.44 -6.64 19.96
N ASP A 202 0.65 -7.31 20.32
CA ASP A 202 1.14 -7.54 21.68
C ASP A 202 1.75 -6.28 22.33
N ASP A 203 2.15 -5.28 21.54
CA ASP A 203 2.74 -4.03 22.01
C ASP A 203 1.67 -2.96 22.26
N GLY A 204 1.01 -3.03 23.42
CA GLY A 204 -0.07 -2.11 23.78
C GLY A 204 0.33 -0.63 23.76
N ALA A 205 1.55 -0.30 24.20
CA ALA A 205 2.06 1.08 24.19
C ALA A 205 2.19 1.63 22.77
N LEU A 206 2.72 0.83 21.84
CA LEU A 206 2.74 1.16 20.42
C LEU A 206 1.32 1.32 19.87
N MET A 207 0.39 0.40 20.15
CA MET A 207 -0.99 0.46 19.64
C MET A 207 -1.71 1.75 20.07
N ASP A 208 -1.65 2.08 21.37
CA ASP A 208 -2.25 3.28 21.93
C ASP A 208 -1.58 4.54 21.37
N LYS A 209 -0.25 4.54 21.21
CA LYS A 209 0.44 5.68 20.61
C LYS A 209 0.04 5.89 19.16
N LEU A 210 0.04 4.86 18.31
CA LEU A 210 -0.32 4.97 16.89
C LEU A 210 -1.77 5.46 16.71
N LYS A 211 -2.70 4.96 17.53
CA LYS A 211 -4.08 5.46 17.58
C LYS A 211 -4.11 6.96 17.92
N ASN A 212 -3.38 7.33 18.97
CA ASN A 212 -3.29 8.72 19.42
C ASN A 212 -2.63 9.61 18.36
N ILE A 213 -1.47 9.26 17.77
CA ILE A 213 -0.81 10.02 16.69
C ILE A 213 -1.82 10.31 15.59
N THR A 214 -2.45 9.27 15.05
CA THR A 214 -3.38 9.38 13.92
C THR A 214 -4.59 10.27 14.22
N GLN A 215 -5.12 10.25 15.45
CA GLN A 215 -6.25 11.10 15.84
C GLN A 215 -5.91 12.60 15.96
N ARG A 216 -4.64 12.97 16.22
CA ARG A 216 -4.18 14.38 16.29
C ARG A 216 -3.49 14.86 15.00
N THR A 217 -3.13 13.97 14.07
CA THR A 217 -2.61 14.35 12.74
C THR A 217 -3.61 15.17 11.92
N PHE A 218 -4.92 14.97 12.15
CA PHE A 218 -5.98 15.68 11.41
C PHE A 218 -6.86 16.46 12.38
N ASP A 219 -7.38 17.61 11.93
CA ASP A 219 -8.28 18.43 12.73
C ASP A 219 -9.61 17.68 12.98
N HIS A 220 -9.98 17.54 14.25
CA HIS A 220 -11.19 16.87 14.70
C HIS A 220 -12.42 17.80 14.73
N ARG A 221 -12.24 19.10 14.51
CA ARG A 221 -13.36 20.04 14.39
C ARG A 221 -14.20 19.78 13.14
N ARG A 222 -15.48 20.10 13.24
CA ARG A 222 -16.46 20.05 12.15
C ARG A 222 -16.33 21.25 11.21
N GLY A 223 -17.02 21.16 10.06
CA GLY A 223 -17.16 22.24 9.08
C GLY A 223 -16.18 22.23 7.91
N TYR A 224 -15.44 21.14 7.71
CA TYR A 224 -14.49 21.05 6.59
C TYR A 224 -15.21 20.82 5.25
N TYR A 225 -14.88 21.63 4.26
CA TYR A 225 -15.40 21.53 2.90
C TYR A 225 -14.60 20.48 2.09
N GLY A 226 -15.27 19.86 1.12
CA GLY A 226 -14.61 19.03 0.12
C GLY A 226 -13.76 19.90 -0.80
N THR A 227 -12.68 19.35 -1.37
CA THR A 227 -11.74 20.14 -2.17
C THR A 227 -11.46 19.50 -3.52
N LEU A 228 -11.37 20.33 -4.55
CA LEU A 228 -10.84 19.98 -5.87
C LEU A 228 -9.64 20.89 -6.15
N GLY A 229 -8.47 20.32 -6.40
CA GLY A 229 -7.31 21.07 -6.86
C GLY A 229 -7.47 21.60 -8.28
N THR A 230 -6.58 22.51 -8.68
CA THR A 230 -6.55 23.15 -10.01
C THR A 230 -6.55 22.13 -11.16
N SER A 231 -7.22 22.47 -12.27
CA SER A 231 -7.30 21.68 -13.51
C SER A 231 -7.82 20.25 -13.34
N CYS A 232 -8.71 20.01 -12.37
CA CYS A 232 -9.43 18.74 -12.27
C CYS A 232 -10.54 18.65 -13.32
N VAL A 233 -10.79 17.45 -13.83
CA VAL A 233 -11.87 17.17 -14.78
C VAL A 233 -12.72 16.02 -14.25
N ILE A 234 -13.92 16.35 -13.78
CA ILE A 234 -14.92 15.38 -13.32
C ILE A 234 -16.07 15.40 -14.31
N LYS A 235 -16.32 14.29 -15.00
CA LYS A 235 -17.39 14.19 -15.99
C LYS A 235 -18.28 12.96 -15.89
N ASN A 236 -19.58 13.17 -16.10
CA ASN A 236 -20.64 12.15 -16.14
C ASN A 236 -20.64 11.18 -14.94
N SER A 237 -20.21 11.62 -13.76
CA SER A 237 -20.18 10.82 -12.52
C SER A 237 -21.43 11.07 -11.67
N GLN A 238 -21.75 10.16 -10.77
CA GLN A 238 -22.93 10.26 -9.90
C GLN A 238 -22.53 10.76 -8.51
N ILE A 239 -22.60 9.90 -7.48
CA ILE A 239 -22.47 10.30 -6.07
C ILE A 239 -20.99 10.61 -5.76
N VAL A 240 -20.68 11.85 -5.44
CA VAL A 240 -19.35 12.29 -4.98
C VAL A 240 -19.54 12.99 -3.63
N LYS A 241 -19.39 12.24 -2.54
CA LYS A 241 -19.73 12.69 -1.19
C LYS A 241 -18.56 12.62 -0.22
N ASP A 242 -18.28 13.70 0.49
CA ASP A 242 -17.20 13.80 1.47
C ASP A 242 -15.83 13.42 0.83
N VAL A 243 -15.45 14.11 -0.26
CA VAL A 243 -14.25 13.78 -1.07
C VAL A 243 -13.27 14.96 -1.16
N THR A 244 -11.97 14.67 -1.05
CA THR A 244 -10.88 15.59 -1.42
C THR A 244 -10.13 15.06 -2.64
N ILE A 245 -9.77 15.94 -3.56
CA ILE A 245 -9.24 15.60 -4.89
C ILE A 245 -8.06 16.53 -5.19
N GLY A 246 -6.86 15.97 -5.36
CA GLY A 246 -5.67 16.73 -5.74
C GLY A 246 -5.70 17.23 -7.20
N SER A 247 -4.86 18.22 -7.53
CA SER A 247 -4.82 18.86 -8.85
C SER A 247 -4.60 17.88 -10.01
N ASN A 248 -5.08 18.26 -11.19
CA ASN A 248 -5.01 17.48 -12.43
C ASN A 248 -5.61 16.06 -12.34
N CYS A 249 -6.52 15.81 -11.39
CA CYS A 249 -7.23 14.54 -11.32
C CYS A 249 -8.27 14.43 -12.45
N TYR A 250 -8.38 13.24 -13.03
CA TYR A 250 -9.36 12.94 -14.07
C TYR A 250 -10.35 11.88 -13.58
N ILE A 251 -11.63 12.21 -13.53
CA ILE A 251 -12.71 11.32 -13.09
C ILE A 251 -13.78 11.28 -14.17
N LYS A 252 -14.07 10.10 -14.73
CA LYS A 252 -15.09 9.89 -15.77
C LYS A 252 -16.01 8.75 -15.38
N GLY A 253 -17.31 9.02 -15.24
CA GLY A 253 -18.32 7.97 -15.08
C GLY A 253 -18.27 7.20 -13.76
N ALA A 254 -17.73 7.78 -12.68
CA ALA A 254 -17.71 7.11 -11.38
C ALA A 254 -19.13 7.03 -10.80
N ASN A 255 -19.54 5.86 -10.29
CA ASN A 255 -20.87 5.64 -9.73
C ASN A 255 -20.98 6.17 -8.29
N LYS A 256 -19.93 5.96 -7.49
CA LYS A 256 -19.87 6.41 -6.09
C LYS A 256 -18.44 6.65 -5.65
N LEU A 257 -18.15 7.85 -5.18
CA LEU A 257 -16.98 8.20 -4.39
C LEU A 257 -17.52 8.71 -3.06
N LYS A 258 -17.28 8.00 -1.94
CA LYS A 258 -17.80 8.40 -0.63
C LYS A 258 -16.75 8.31 0.48
N ASN A 259 -16.46 9.42 1.16
CA ASN A 259 -15.48 9.50 2.23
C ASN A 259 -14.10 8.99 1.74
N VAL A 260 -13.54 9.70 0.77
CA VAL A 260 -12.30 9.30 0.06
C VAL A 260 -11.36 10.49 -0.11
N THR A 261 -10.05 10.26 0.06
CA THR A 261 -8.99 11.17 -0.42
C THR A 261 -8.43 10.63 -1.73
N ILE A 262 -8.38 11.46 -2.78
CA ILE A 262 -7.79 11.14 -4.08
C ILE A 262 -6.56 12.02 -4.28
N ASN A 263 -5.38 11.51 -3.95
CA ASN A 263 -4.13 12.24 -4.17
C ASN A 263 -3.81 12.27 -5.66
N SER A 264 -3.53 13.47 -6.16
CA SER A 264 -3.19 13.73 -7.56
C SER A 264 -2.36 15.00 -7.64
N SER A 265 -1.52 15.10 -8.66
CA SER A 265 -0.77 16.32 -8.99
C SER A 265 -0.46 16.38 -10.48
N THR A 266 -0.05 17.53 -10.98
CA THR A 266 0.35 17.72 -12.40
C THR A 266 1.38 16.70 -12.88
N ALA A 267 2.34 16.32 -12.01
CA ALA A 267 3.41 15.40 -12.35
C ALA A 267 3.03 13.91 -12.14
N GLU A 268 2.06 13.62 -11.27
CA GLU A 268 1.55 12.27 -10.98
C GLU A 268 0.01 12.30 -10.93
N PRO A 269 -0.67 12.45 -12.08
CA PRO A 269 -2.11 12.61 -12.13
C PRO A 269 -2.83 11.27 -11.91
N THR A 270 -3.78 11.27 -10.98
CA THR A 270 -4.61 10.09 -10.67
C THR A 270 -5.88 10.08 -11.54
N GLN A 271 -6.27 8.89 -12.00
CA GLN A 271 -7.39 8.71 -12.92
C GLN A 271 -8.39 7.67 -12.42
N ILE A 272 -9.68 8.03 -12.45
CA ILE A 272 -10.82 7.18 -12.11
C ILE A 272 -11.77 7.09 -13.31
N GLY A 273 -12.04 5.88 -13.76
CA GLY A 273 -12.91 5.58 -14.90
C GLY A 273 -14.31 5.10 -14.53
N GLU A 274 -14.97 4.55 -15.55
CA GLU A 274 -16.40 4.31 -15.55
C GLU A 274 -16.83 3.17 -14.63
N GLY A 275 -17.99 3.32 -14.00
CA GLY A 275 -18.61 2.31 -13.14
C GLY A 275 -17.95 2.12 -11.77
N VAL A 276 -16.92 2.92 -11.45
CA VAL A 276 -16.13 2.75 -10.23
C VAL A 276 -16.89 3.15 -8.97
N GLU A 277 -16.71 2.37 -7.91
CA GLU A 277 -17.27 2.61 -6.57
C GLU A 277 -16.15 2.59 -5.51
N LEU A 278 -15.82 3.74 -4.91
CA LEU A 278 -14.83 3.87 -3.83
C LEU A 278 -15.51 4.40 -2.55
N VAL A 279 -15.34 3.69 -1.43
CA VAL A 279 -15.95 4.05 -0.14
C VAL A 279 -14.95 3.90 1.01
N ASN A 280 -14.82 4.92 1.87
CA ASN A 280 -13.95 4.90 3.05
C ASN A 280 -12.50 4.50 2.71
N GLY A 281 -11.76 5.34 1.99
CA GLY A 281 -10.39 4.96 1.60
C GLY A 281 -9.54 6.09 1.04
N ILE A 282 -8.30 5.75 0.70
CA ILE A 282 -7.29 6.69 0.23
C ILE A 282 -6.64 6.15 -1.03
N VAL A 283 -6.53 7.01 -2.05
CA VAL A 283 -5.86 6.72 -3.32
C VAL A 283 -4.58 7.55 -3.38
N GLY A 284 -3.44 6.89 -3.58
CA GLY A 284 -2.13 7.52 -3.76
C GLY A 284 -1.98 8.23 -5.11
N PHE A 285 -0.85 8.90 -5.29
CA PHE A 285 -0.52 9.65 -6.51
C PHE A 285 -0.33 8.73 -7.74
N GLY A 286 -0.67 9.22 -8.94
CA GLY A 286 -0.48 8.49 -10.19
C GLY A 286 -1.32 7.22 -10.35
N CYS A 287 -2.35 7.02 -9.51
CA CYS A 287 -3.15 5.79 -9.52
C CYS A 287 -4.11 5.72 -10.71
N ARG A 288 -4.48 4.49 -11.10
CA ARG A 288 -5.41 4.23 -12.21
C ARG A 288 -6.47 3.20 -11.82
N ILE A 289 -7.71 3.65 -11.67
CA ILE A 289 -8.85 2.84 -11.23
C ILE A 289 -9.91 2.84 -12.33
N PHE A 290 -10.13 1.72 -13.02
CA PHE A 290 -10.95 1.69 -14.25
C PHE A 290 -11.85 0.47 -14.37
N TYR A 291 -12.91 0.60 -15.19
CA TYR A 291 -13.76 -0.48 -15.66
C TYR A 291 -14.52 -1.21 -14.53
N GLY A 292 -15.33 -0.48 -13.76
CA GLY A 292 -16.25 -1.07 -12.78
C GLY A 292 -15.63 -1.59 -11.48
N CYS A 293 -14.39 -1.19 -11.15
CA CYS A 293 -13.74 -1.58 -9.90
C CYS A 293 -14.48 -1.08 -8.65
N LYS A 294 -14.41 -1.87 -7.59
CA LYS A 294 -15.02 -1.56 -6.29
C LYS A 294 -13.97 -1.59 -5.20
N ALA A 295 -13.89 -0.57 -4.35
CA ALA A 295 -13.02 -0.59 -3.19
C ALA A 295 -13.70 -0.02 -1.96
N VAL A 296 -13.58 -0.71 -0.83
CA VAL A 296 -14.27 -0.38 0.43
C VAL A 296 -13.31 -0.60 1.60
N ARG A 297 -13.10 0.41 2.46
CA ARG A 297 -12.11 0.34 3.56
C ARG A 297 -10.72 -0.02 3.02
N PHE A 298 -10.12 0.89 2.26
CA PHE A 298 -8.93 0.56 1.46
C PHE A 298 -7.88 1.67 1.45
N ILE A 299 -6.64 1.29 1.20
CA ILE A 299 -5.56 2.21 0.82
C ILE A 299 -4.90 1.68 -0.45
N MET A 300 -4.67 2.56 -1.42
CA MET A 300 -3.81 2.30 -2.57
C MET A 300 -2.57 3.19 -2.48
N GLY A 301 -1.39 2.56 -2.49
CA GLY A 301 -0.10 3.22 -2.61
C GLY A 301 0.13 3.88 -3.97
N ASN A 302 1.24 4.60 -4.11
CA ASN A 302 1.53 5.41 -5.30
C ASN A 302 1.76 4.55 -6.55
N ASN A 303 1.34 5.05 -7.72
CA ASN A 303 1.43 4.39 -9.04
C ASN A 303 0.73 3.01 -9.11
N SER A 304 -0.28 2.76 -8.27
CA SER A 304 -1.02 1.50 -8.23
C SER A 304 -2.29 1.49 -9.10
N ASN A 305 -2.70 0.30 -9.51
CA ASN A 305 -3.69 0.07 -10.56
C ASN A 305 -4.79 -0.90 -10.09
N LEU A 306 -6.07 -0.52 -10.23
CA LEU A 306 -7.24 -1.40 -10.11
C LEU A 306 -8.02 -1.42 -11.42
N LYS A 307 -8.23 -2.58 -12.04
CA LYS A 307 -8.87 -2.67 -13.36
C LYS A 307 -9.92 -3.78 -13.48
N TYR A 308 -10.83 -3.62 -14.44
CA TYR A 308 -11.69 -4.69 -14.97
C TYR A 308 -12.55 -5.39 -13.91
N GLY A 309 -13.20 -4.62 -13.04
CA GLY A 309 -14.11 -5.14 -12.02
C GLY A 309 -13.43 -5.67 -10.75
N ALA A 310 -12.14 -5.41 -10.56
CA ALA A 310 -11.42 -5.78 -9.34
C ALA A 310 -12.10 -5.24 -8.08
N ARG A 311 -12.12 -6.05 -7.02
CA ARG A 311 -12.65 -5.72 -5.69
C ARG A 311 -11.50 -5.67 -4.68
N LEU A 312 -11.34 -4.52 -4.03
CA LEU A 312 -10.34 -4.29 -2.97
C LEU A 312 -11.04 -3.90 -1.68
N ILE A 313 -11.24 -4.86 -0.77
CA ILE A 313 -12.06 -4.69 0.43
C ILE A 313 -11.19 -4.92 1.67
N ASN A 314 -11.26 -4.03 2.66
CA ASN A 314 -10.49 -4.13 3.92
C ASN A 314 -8.98 -4.35 3.66
N SER A 315 -8.42 -3.73 2.63
CA SER A 315 -7.09 -4.09 2.11
C SER A 315 -6.19 -2.90 1.83
N PHE A 316 -4.90 -3.09 2.10
CA PHE A 316 -3.82 -2.19 1.71
C PHE A 316 -3.14 -2.74 0.46
N LEU A 317 -3.12 -1.96 -0.63
CA LEU A 317 -2.42 -2.27 -1.87
C LEU A 317 -1.18 -1.40 -2.00
N GLY A 318 0.00 -1.96 -1.72
CA GLY A 318 1.28 -1.25 -1.77
C GLY A 318 1.61 -0.65 -3.14
N ASP A 319 2.57 0.28 -3.12
CA ASP A 319 3.06 1.02 -4.28
C ASP A 319 3.40 0.16 -5.51
N ASN A 320 3.24 0.72 -6.72
CA ASN A 320 3.54 0.05 -8.00
C ASN A 320 2.80 -1.29 -8.25
N SER A 321 1.68 -1.54 -7.58
CA SER A 321 0.95 -2.81 -7.67
C SER A 321 -0.21 -2.76 -8.65
N THR A 322 -0.57 -3.90 -9.25
CA THR A 322 -1.73 -4.02 -10.14
C THR A 322 -2.62 -5.18 -9.74
N ILE A 323 -3.91 -4.90 -9.50
CA ILE A 323 -4.97 -5.91 -9.43
C ILE A 323 -5.95 -5.69 -10.59
N SER A 324 -6.27 -6.75 -11.32
CA SER A 324 -7.26 -6.75 -12.40
C SER A 324 -8.23 -7.92 -12.26
N CYS A 325 -9.54 -7.66 -12.36
CA CYS A 325 -10.63 -8.67 -12.32
C CYS A 325 -10.83 -9.49 -11.02
N CYS A 326 -9.95 -9.36 -10.02
CA CYS A 326 -9.91 -10.27 -8.87
C CYS A 326 -10.69 -9.77 -7.66
N GLU A 327 -10.90 -10.65 -6.68
CA GLU A 327 -11.40 -10.30 -5.35
C GLU A 327 -10.28 -10.41 -4.30
N VAL A 328 -10.04 -9.31 -3.59
CA VAL A 328 -8.98 -9.14 -2.59
C VAL A 328 -9.60 -8.58 -1.32
N LEU A 329 -9.65 -9.41 -0.26
CA LEU A 329 -10.37 -9.14 1.00
C LEU A 329 -9.44 -9.31 2.22
N ASN A 330 -9.39 -8.30 3.10
CA ASN A 330 -8.64 -8.35 4.36
C ASN A 330 -7.13 -8.64 4.19
N ASN A 331 -6.45 -7.94 3.26
CA ASN A 331 -5.04 -8.17 2.94
C ASN A 331 -4.12 -6.98 3.22
N LEU A 332 -2.87 -7.28 3.60
CA LEU A 332 -1.75 -6.34 3.56
C LEU A 332 -0.80 -6.76 2.44
N LEU A 333 -0.88 -6.07 1.30
CA LEU A 333 -0.05 -6.34 0.13
C LEU A 333 1.06 -5.30 0.05
N PHE A 334 2.30 -5.74 0.10
CA PHE A 334 3.46 -4.87 -0.05
C PHE A 334 3.69 -4.49 -1.54
N PRO A 335 4.56 -3.50 -1.82
CA PRO A 335 4.77 -2.99 -3.16
C PRO A 335 5.14 -4.02 -4.22
N ALA A 336 4.81 -3.68 -5.47
CA ALA A 336 4.99 -4.50 -6.67
C ALA A 336 4.27 -5.87 -6.61
N HIS A 337 3.05 -5.89 -6.08
CA HIS A 337 2.14 -7.04 -6.17
C HIS A 337 1.41 -7.05 -7.52
N GLU A 338 1.45 -8.19 -8.23
CA GLU A 338 0.81 -8.37 -9.53
C GLU A 338 -0.25 -9.49 -9.45
N GLN A 339 -1.48 -9.19 -9.87
CA GLN A 339 -2.58 -10.16 -9.90
C GLN A 339 -3.60 -9.76 -10.98
N HIS A 340 -3.72 -10.56 -12.06
CA HIS A 340 -4.38 -10.09 -13.29
C HIS A 340 -5.66 -10.84 -13.71
N HIS A 341 -6.01 -11.94 -13.05
CA HIS A 341 -6.94 -12.94 -13.60
C HIS A 341 -8.17 -13.14 -12.73
N ASN A 342 -9.35 -13.01 -13.35
CA ASN A 342 -10.68 -13.04 -12.72
C ASN A 342 -10.97 -14.25 -11.82
N ASN A 343 -10.27 -15.36 -12.03
CA ASN A 343 -10.41 -16.62 -11.30
C ASN A 343 -9.40 -16.78 -10.15
N SER A 344 -8.69 -15.70 -9.77
CA SER A 344 -7.83 -15.68 -8.58
C SER A 344 -8.46 -14.89 -7.44
N PHE A 345 -8.33 -15.43 -6.23
CA PHE A 345 -8.82 -14.86 -4.98
C PHE A 345 -7.66 -14.74 -4.01
N LEU A 346 -7.64 -13.66 -3.24
CA LEU A 346 -6.70 -13.51 -2.13
C LEU A 346 -7.43 -12.95 -0.92
N VAL A 347 -7.54 -13.74 0.13
CA VAL A 347 -8.28 -13.43 1.35
C VAL A 347 -7.38 -13.70 2.55
N ALA A 348 -7.40 -12.80 3.53
CA ALA A 348 -6.68 -12.95 4.80
C ALA A 348 -5.18 -13.28 4.65
N ALA A 349 -4.44 -12.45 3.91
CA ALA A 349 -3.00 -12.62 3.73
C ALA A 349 -2.18 -11.35 4.00
N ILE A 350 -0.92 -11.58 4.41
CA ILE A 350 0.19 -10.66 4.21
C ILE A 350 1.11 -11.24 3.11
N VAL A 351 1.33 -10.45 2.05
CA VAL A 351 2.23 -10.82 0.96
C VAL A 351 3.30 -9.74 0.84
N MET A 352 4.54 -10.11 1.15
CA MET A 352 5.64 -9.16 1.43
C MET A 352 6.33 -8.57 0.18
N GLY A 353 5.60 -8.54 -0.95
CA GLY A 353 5.91 -7.72 -2.12
C GLY A 353 6.62 -8.49 -3.23
N GLN A 354 6.83 -7.83 -4.38
CA GLN A 354 7.38 -8.46 -5.60
C GLN A 354 6.63 -9.75 -6.02
N SER A 355 5.35 -9.86 -5.65
CA SER A 355 4.54 -11.08 -5.74
C SER A 355 3.81 -11.20 -7.08
N ASN A 356 3.47 -12.42 -7.47
CA ASN A 356 2.67 -12.71 -8.66
C ASN A 356 1.64 -13.80 -8.39
N ILE A 357 0.37 -13.43 -8.26
CA ILE A 357 -0.72 -14.37 -8.02
C ILE A 357 -1.30 -14.83 -9.37
N ALA A 358 -1.03 -16.08 -9.73
CA ALA A 358 -1.38 -16.62 -11.04
C ALA A 358 -2.88 -16.92 -11.21
N ALA A 359 -3.31 -17.10 -12.46
CA ALA A 359 -4.70 -17.45 -12.79
C ALA A 359 -5.16 -18.73 -12.08
N GLY A 360 -6.35 -18.69 -11.51
CA GLY A 360 -6.94 -19.82 -10.78
C GLY A 360 -6.39 -20.05 -9.38
N ALA A 361 -5.49 -19.20 -8.87
CA ALA A 361 -5.04 -19.30 -7.48
C ALA A 361 -6.18 -18.90 -6.53
N THR A 362 -6.83 -19.88 -5.89
CA THR A 362 -8.03 -19.71 -5.06
C THR A 362 -7.66 -19.64 -3.57
N ILE A 363 -6.93 -18.60 -3.19
CA ILE A 363 -6.48 -18.37 -1.81
C ILE A 363 -7.59 -17.63 -1.05
N GLY A 364 -8.75 -18.28 -0.92
CA GLY A 364 -10.04 -17.59 -0.78
C GLY A 364 -10.87 -17.85 0.47
N SER A 365 -10.41 -18.64 1.44
CA SER A 365 -11.16 -18.90 2.69
C SER A 365 -10.23 -19.27 3.84
N ASN A 366 -10.40 -18.58 4.98
CA ASN A 366 -9.74 -18.90 6.25
C ASN A 366 -10.67 -19.55 7.28
N HIS A 367 -11.97 -19.69 6.95
CA HIS A 367 -13.03 -20.13 7.85
C HIS A 367 -12.81 -21.58 8.32
N ASN A 368 -12.06 -21.72 9.40
CA ASN A 368 -11.74 -22.98 10.01
C ASN A 368 -12.86 -23.33 11.01
N SER A 369 -13.77 -24.23 10.66
CA SER A 369 -14.96 -24.55 11.48
C SER A 369 -14.70 -25.03 12.93
N ARG A 370 -13.43 -25.26 13.31
CA ARG A 370 -12.98 -25.70 14.63
C ARG A 370 -11.78 -24.90 15.18
N ALA A 371 -11.30 -23.87 14.50
CA ALA A 371 -10.17 -23.05 14.92
C ALA A 371 -10.42 -21.59 14.54
N ASN A 372 -9.70 -20.65 15.14
CA ASN A 372 -9.89 -19.24 14.80
C ASN A 372 -9.57 -18.98 13.32
N ASP A 373 -10.20 -17.97 12.73
CA ASP A 373 -9.81 -17.45 11.43
C ASP A 373 -8.34 -16.97 11.49
N ASN A 374 -7.63 -17.24 10.41
CA ASN A 374 -6.18 -17.35 10.39
C ASN A 374 -5.65 -16.74 9.07
N GLU A 375 -4.33 -16.57 8.94
CA GLU A 375 -3.74 -15.77 7.87
C GLU A 375 -2.61 -16.48 7.11
N ILE A 376 -2.47 -16.17 5.82
CA ILE A 376 -1.30 -16.57 5.04
C ILE A 376 -0.21 -15.51 5.17
N ARG A 377 1.01 -15.94 5.50
CA ARG A 377 2.20 -15.09 5.49
C ARG A 377 3.17 -15.55 4.42
N ALA A 378 3.31 -14.75 3.38
CA ALA A 378 4.23 -15.04 2.28
C ALA A 378 5.34 -13.99 2.18
N GLY A 379 6.59 -14.46 2.10
CA GLY A 379 7.77 -13.65 1.82
C GLY A 379 7.73 -12.98 0.44
N ARG A 380 8.70 -12.11 0.17
CA ARG A 380 8.76 -11.36 -1.09
C ARG A 380 9.04 -12.31 -2.27
N GLY A 381 8.48 -12.03 -3.44
CA GLY A 381 8.62 -12.90 -4.61
C GLY A 381 7.73 -14.16 -4.60
N PHE A 382 6.77 -14.25 -3.67
CA PHE A 382 5.84 -15.38 -3.61
C PHE A 382 5.02 -15.53 -4.90
N TRP A 383 4.98 -16.75 -5.42
CA TRP A 383 4.30 -17.09 -6.66
C TRP A 383 3.49 -18.39 -6.49
N PRO A 384 2.19 -18.32 -6.12
CA PRO A 384 1.28 -19.44 -6.26
C PRO A 384 1.03 -19.69 -7.76
N GLY A 385 1.28 -20.91 -8.22
CA GLY A 385 1.11 -21.30 -9.61
C GLY A 385 -0.35 -21.28 -10.10
N LEU A 386 -0.52 -21.64 -11.38
CA LEU A 386 -1.85 -21.72 -11.97
C LEU A 386 -2.71 -22.74 -11.22
N CYS A 387 -3.96 -22.39 -10.90
CA CYS A 387 -4.88 -23.30 -10.20
C CYS A 387 -4.33 -23.85 -8.86
N THR A 388 -3.66 -23.01 -8.06
CA THR A 388 -3.19 -23.38 -6.72
C THR A 388 -4.24 -23.04 -5.64
N SER A 389 -4.64 -24.00 -4.81
CA SER A 389 -5.44 -23.76 -3.59
C SER A 389 -4.59 -23.95 -2.33
N LEU A 390 -4.83 -23.14 -1.29
CA LEU A 390 -4.06 -23.13 -0.04
C LEU A 390 -4.97 -23.15 1.19
N LYS A 391 -4.53 -23.84 2.25
CA LYS A 391 -5.17 -23.82 3.57
C LYS A 391 -4.56 -22.75 4.49
N HIS A 392 -5.40 -22.06 5.25
CA HIS A 392 -5.01 -21.13 6.31
C HIS A 392 -4.86 -21.86 7.66
N SER A 393 -3.85 -21.57 8.48
CA SER A 393 -2.69 -20.68 8.25
C SER A 393 -1.60 -21.37 7.42
N SER A 394 -0.93 -20.66 6.52
CA SER A 394 0.29 -21.14 5.88
C SER A 394 1.37 -20.06 5.82
N ARG A 395 2.63 -20.46 5.97
CA ARG A 395 3.81 -19.60 5.88
C ARG A 395 4.73 -20.05 4.75
N PHE A 396 5.21 -19.08 3.98
CA PHE A 396 6.17 -19.29 2.89
C PHE A 396 7.33 -18.29 3.01
N ALA A 397 8.56 -18.80 2.93
CA ALA A 397 9.77 -18.01 2.75
C ALA A 397 9.74 -17.22 1.42
N SER A 398 10.72 -16.36 1.22
CA SER A 398 10.80 -15.55 0.00
C SER A 398 11.05 -16.39 -1.26
N PHE A 399 10.51 -15.93 -2.39
CA PHE A 399 10.65 -16.54 -3.71
C PHE A 399 10.19 -18.01 -3.80
N VAL A 400 9.30 -18.45 -2.90
CA VAL A 400 8.64 -19.76 -3.02
C VAL A 400 7.66 -19.74 -4.19
N LEU A 401 7.88 -20.67 -5.13
CA LEU A 401 7.00 -21.00 -6.24
C LEU A 401 6.19 -22.25 -5.88
N LEU A 402 4.87 -22.18 -5.96
CA LEU A 402 4.01 -23.35 -5.81
C LEU A 402 3.67 -23.91 -7.18
N SER A 403 3.78 -25.22 -7.36
CA SER A 403 3.24 -25.90 -8.54
C SER A 403 1.70 -25.82 -8.56
N LYS A 404 1.12 -26.01 -9.75
CA LYS A 404 -0.32 -26.22 -9.91
C LYS A 404 -0.76 -27.44 -9.10
N SER A 405 -1.42 -27.23 -7.97
CA SER A 405 -2.01 -28.30 -7.16
C SER A 405 -2.87 -27.77 -6.02
N ASP A 406 -3.60 -28.69 -5.40
CA ASP A 406 -4.44 -28.46 -4.23
C ASP A 406 -3.69 -28.79 -2.93
N TYR A 407 -3.29 -27.78 -2.17
CA TYR A 407 -2.52 -27.96 -0.92
C TYR A 407 -3.48 -28.00 0.28
N MET A 408 -3.89 -29.21 0.66
CA MET A 408 -4.99 -29.49 1.59
C MET A 408 -4.67 -29.30 3.08
N ALA A 409 -3.42 -28.99 3.43
CA ALA A 409 -2.94 -28.87 4.81
C ALA A 409 -2.19 -27.53 5.01
N GLU A 410 -2.09 -27.07 6.25
CA GLU A 410 -1.28 -25.90 6.61
C GLU A 410 0.19 -26.16 6.24
N LEU A 411 0.84 -25.21 5.58
CA LEU A 411 2.24 -25.31 5.15
C LEU A 411 3.16 -24.37 5.93
N ASP A 412 4.39 -24.80 6.18
CA ASP A 412 5.48 -23.98 6.72
C ASP A 412 6.77 -24.17 5.89
N ILE A 413 6.81 -23.52 4.73
CA ILE A 413 7.89 -23.67 3.76
C ILE A 413 9.01 -22.68 4.10
N ARG A 414 9.96 -23.13 4.92
CA ARG A 414 11.13 -22.35 5.39
C ARG A 414 12.34 -22.36 4.44
N LEU A 415 12.19 -22.84 3.20
CA LEU A 415 13.28 -22.88 2.21
C LEU A 415 13.01 -21.82 1.13
N PRO A 416 13.81 -20.74 1.04
CA PRO A 416 13.58 -19.68 0.07
C PRO A 416 13.97 -20.12 -1.34
N PHE A 417 13.49 -19.40 -2.35
CA PHE A 417 13.73 -19.68 -3.77
C PHE A 417 13.32 -21.09 -4.23
N SER A 418 12.45 -21.76 -3.47
CA SER A 418 12.09 -23.16 -3.69
C SER A 418 10.91 -23.33 -4.64
N LEU A 419 10.86 -24.50 -5.30
CA LEU A 419 9.65 -25.02 -5.93
C LEU A 419 9.02 -26.03 -4.97
N VAL A 420 7.77 -25.80 -4.60
CA VAL A 420 6.95 -26.74 -3.83
C VAL A 420 5.99 -27.43 -4.79
N ASN A 421 5.95 -28.76 -4.73
CA ASN A 421 5.07 -29.60 -5.52
C ASN A 421 4.27 -30.52 -4.61
N ASN A 422 2.96 -30.66 -4.85
CA ASN A 422 2.13 -31.64 -4.15
C ASN A 422 2.00 -32.91 -5.01
N ASN A 423 2.79 -33.94 -4.68
CA ASN A 423 2.77 -35.21 -5.39
C ASN A 423 1.68 -36.13 -4.83
N VAL A 424 0.52 -36.07 -5.47
CA VAL A 424 -0.66 -36.87 -5.12
C VAL A 424 -0.41 -38.37 -5.28
N SER A 425 0.30 -38.81 -6.32
CA SER A 425 0.49 -40.25 -6.59
C SER A 425 1.40 -40.93 -5.58
N ALA A 426 2.41 -40.22 -5.06
CA ALA A 426 3.29 -40.70 -3.99
C ALA A 426 2.81 -40.28 -2.58
N ASN A 427 1.63 -39.65 -2.47
CA ASN A 427 1.06 -39.10 -1.23
C ASN A 427 2.05 -38.28 -0.37
N GLN A 428 2.85 -37.43 -1.01
CA GLN A 428 3.90 -36.65 -0.35
C GLN A 428 3.94 -35.20 -0.85
N LEU A 429 4.41 -34.29 0.01
CA LEU A 429 4.86 -32.97 -0.42
C LEU A 429 6.29 -33.10 -0.93
N GLU A 430 6.64 -32.36 -1.97
CA GLU A 430 7.99 -32.30 -2.55
C GLU A 430 8.47 -30.85 -2.53
N VAL A 431 9.67 -30.61 -2.02
CA VAL A 431 10.28 -29.26 -1.99
C VAL A 431 11.65 -29.33 -2.63
N MET A 432 11.85 -28.60 -3.73
CA MET A 432 13.14 -28.38 -4.36
C MET A 432 13.68 -27.02 -3.92
N PRO A 433 14.64 -26.96 -2.97
CA PRO A 433 15.25 -25.71 -2.53
C PRO A 433 16.11 -25.11 -3.67
N ALA A 434 16.36 -23.79 -3.64
CA ALA A 434 17.15 -23.08 -4.65
C ALA A 434 16.72 -23.31 -6.13
N TYR A 435 15.46 -23.67 -6.37
CA TYR A 435 14.92 -23.95 -7.71
C TYR A 435 15.13 -22.79 -8.69
N TRP A 436 14.85 -21.55 -8.27
CA TRP A 436 15.05 -20.39 -9.15
C TRP A 436 16.51 -20.20 -9.56
N TRP A 437 17.46 -20.49 -8.66
CA TRP A 437 18.89 -20.42 -8.99
C TRP A 437 19.29 -21.55 -9.95
N MET A 438 18.95 -22.79 -9.64
CA MET A 438 19.36 -23.93 -10.47
C MET A 438 18.70 -23.99 -11.86
N TYR A 439 17.49 -23.43 -12.04
CA TYR A 439 16.69 -23.62 -13.27
C TYR A 439 16.19 -22.33 -13.92
N ASN A 440 16.27 -21.16 -13.27
CA ASN A 440 15.68 -19.94 -13.82
C ASN A 440 16.31 -18.62 -13.31
N MET A 441 17.65 -18.55 -13.23
CA MET A 441 18.38 -17.32 -12.82
C MET A 441 17.95 -16.09 -13.63
N TYR A 442 17.65 -16.30 -14.92
CA TYR A 442 17.13 -15.28 -15.82
C TYR A 442 15.88 -14.59 -15.26
N ALA A 443 14.93 -15.32 -14.67
CA ALA A 443 13.75 -14.71 -14.09
C ALA A 443 14.09 -13.81 -12.88
N LEU A 444 15.02 -14.23 -12.01
CA LEU A 444 15.46 -13.41 -10.87
C LEU A 444 16.06 -12.07 -11.34
N ALA A 445 17.06 -12.13 -12.21
CA ALA A 445 17.72 -10.94 -12.74
C ALA A 445 16.77 -10.02 -13.53
N ARG A 446 15.95 -10.62 -14.41
CA ARG A 446 14.96 -9.89 -15.21
C ARG A 446 13.86 -9.25 -14.36
N ASN A 447 13.41 -9.90 -13.29
CA ASN A 447 12.35 -9.35 -12.44
C ASN A 447 12.86 -8.15 -11.64
N ALA A 448 14.04 -8.24 -11.02
CA ALA A 448 14.66 -7.11 -10.30
C ALA A 448 14.77 -5.86 -11.19
N TRP A 449 15.31 -6.01 -12.41
CA TRP A 449 15.38 -4.94 -13.41
C TRP A 449 13.98 -4.44 -13.82
N LYS A 450 13.02 -5.34 -14.07
CA LYS A 450 11.65 -4.96 -14.43
C LYS A 450 10.96 -4.12 -13.37
N TYR A 451 11.11 -4.46 -12.08
CA TYR A 451 10.50 -3.69 -11.00
C TYR A 451 11.10 -2.27 -10.92
N GLN A 452 12.43 -2.15 -10.98
CA GLN A 452 13.12 -0.85 -11.04
C GLN A 452 12.64 0.01 -12.22
N VAL A 453 12.51 -0.57 -13.42
CA VAL A 453 12.04 0.15 -14.62
C VAL A 453 10.56 0.52 -14.54
N ARG A 454 9.74 -0.28 -13.85
CA ARG A 454 8.29 -0.06 -13.65
C ARG A 454 7.97 0.95 -12.54
N ASP A 455 8.88 1.18 -11.60
CA ASP A 455 8.70 2.19 -10.55
C ASP A 455 8.73 3.61 -11.15
N LYS A 456 7.54 4.10 -11.53
CA LYS A 456 7.33 5.45 -12.10
C LYS A 456 6.91 6.49 -11.08
N ARG A 457 6.94 6.16 -9.78
CA ARG A 457 6.70 7.13 -8.71
C ARG A 457 7.76 8.22 -8.74
N LEU A 458 7.32 9.46 -8.63
CA LEU A 458 8.18 10.61 -8.31
C LEU A 458 8.26 10.78 -6.79
N ARG A 459 7.15 10.57 -6.08
CA ARG A 459 7.09 10.56 -4.60
C ARG A 459 7.38 9.16 -4.05
N LYS A 460 8.64 8.91 -3.68
CA LYS A 460 9.13 7.65 -3.12
C LYS A 460 9.30 7.71 -1.59
N VAL A 461 8.19 7.86 -0.86
CA VAL A 461 8.19 7.85 0.62
C VAL A 461 8.43 6.43 1.16
N GLN A 462 7.81 5.43 0.55
CA GLN A 462 8.15 4.02 0.79
C GLN A 462 9.33 3.61 -0.10
N HIS A 463 10.49 3.40 0.49
CA HIS A 463 11.63 2.77 -0.20
C HIS A 463 11.45 1.27 -0.35
N ILE A 464 12.04 0.69 -1.39
CA ILE A 464 11.82 -0.70 -1.79
C ILE A 464 13.14 -1.31 -2.29
N GLU A 465 13.56 -2.40 -1.66
CA GLU A 465 14.61 -3.29 -2.18
C GLU A 465 14.02 -4.21 -3.27
N TYR A 466 14.63 -4.18 -4.46
CA TYR A 466 14.23 -4.95 -5.65
C TYR A 466 15.20 -6.08 -6.02
N GLN A 467 16.40 -6.12 -5.44
CA GLN A 467 17.32 -7.25 -5.63
C GLN A 467 16.75 -8.51 -4.98
N ALA A 468 16.73 -9.63 -5.71
CA ALA A 468 16.24 -10.90 -5.17
C ALA A 468 17.08 -11.35 -3.96
N LEU A 469 18.41 -11.25 -4.06
CA LEU A 469 19.35 -11.44 -2.96
C LEU A 469 19.57 -10.13 -2.19
N ALA A 470 19.07 -10.11 -0.96
CA ALA A 470 19.26 -9.04 0.03
C ALA A 470 19.25 -9.66 1.45
N PRO A 471 19.59 -8.90 2.52
CA PRO A 471 19.87 -9.48 3.84
C PRO A 471 18.79 -10.45 4.38
N ASP A 472 17.51 -10.09 4.25
CA ASP A 472 16.39 -10.95 4.67
C ASP A 472 16.43 -12.35 4.04
N THR A 473 16.61 -12.42 2.72
CA THR A 473 16.70 -13.67 1.95
C THR A 473 18.01 -14.41 2.16
N VAL A 474 19.09 -13.70 2.50
CA VAL A 474 20.40 -14.28 2.81
C VAL A 474 20.31 -15.04 4.13
N GLU A 475 19.64 -14.48 5.13
CA GLU A 475 19.39 -15.17 6.41
C GLU A 475 18.39 -16.33 6.25
N GLU A 476 17.36 -16.20 5.41
CA GLU A 476 16.52 -17.36 5.02
C GLU A 476 17.36 -18.47 4.35
N ILE A 477 18.40 -18.14 3.58
CA ILE A 477 19.32 -19.12 2.97
C ILE A 477 20.22 -19.78 4.03
N PHE A 478 20.76 -19.04 5.00
CA PHE A 478 21.55 -19.63 6.09
C PHE A 478 20.72 -20.61 6.93
N ILE A 479 19.48 -20.24 7.27
CA ILE A 479 18.51 -21.13 7.94
C ILE A 479 18.24 -22.38 7.07
N ALA A 480 18.01 -22.20 5.77
CA ALA A 480 17.78 -23.31 4.84
C ALA A 480 18.98 -24.25 4.73
N ARG A 481 20.22 -23.74 4.69
CA ARG A 481 21.45 -24.54 4.68
C ARG A 481 21.58 -25.36 5.98
N ARG A 482 21.27 -24.80 7.15
CA ARG A 482 21.23 -25.54 8.43
C ARG A 482 20.19 -26.67 8.40
N LEU A 483 18.98 -26.38 7.92
CA LEU A 483 17.92 -27.40 7.81
C LEU A 483 18.31 -28.55 6.86
N LEU A 484 18.89 -28.24 5.69
CA LEU A 484 19.39 -29.25 4.73
C LEU A 484 20.47 -30.15 5.34
N ARG A 485 21.40 -29.59 6.13
CA ARG A 485 22.43 -30.37 6.85
C ARG A 485 21.79 -31.35 7.82
N ILE A 486 20.95 -30.86 8.73
CA ILE A 486 20.28 -31.70 9.75
C ILE A 486 19.46 -32.82 9.10
N TRP A 487 18.65 -32.53 8.08
CA TRP A 487 17.82 -33.56 7.41
C TRP A 487 18.65 -34.57 6.62
N THR A 488 19.73 -34.14 5.97
CA THR A 488 20.65 -35.05 5.26
C THR A 488 21.38 -35.98 6.22
N ALA A 489 21.85 -35.46 7.35
CA ALA A 489 22.48 -36.27 8.40
C ALA A 489 21.51 -37.32 8.97
N LYS A 490 20.26 -36.94 9.27
CA LYS A 490 19.22 -37.88 9.72
C LYS A 490 18.97 -39.01 8.70
N ALA A 491 18.83 -38.66 7.42
CA ALA A 491 18.63 -39.64 6.35
C ALA A 491 19.84 -40.58 6.17
N TRP A 492 21.06 -40.05 6.26
CA TRP A 492 22.29 -40.84 6.19
C TRP A 492 22.43 -41.81 7.38
N LEU A 493 22.18 -41.34 8.62
CA LEU A 493 22.24 -42.17 9.83
C LEU A 493 21.20 -43.30 9.80
N SER A 494 19.98 -43.00 9.33
CA SER A 494 18.91 -43.98 9.15
C SER A 494 19.22 -45.03 8.08
N THR A 495 20.07 -44.70 7.09
CA THR A 495 20.47 -45.62 6.02
C THR A 495 21.67 -46.48 6.44
N ASN A 496 22.60 -45.91 7.22
CA ASN A 496 23.86 -46.54 7.64
C ASN A 496 23.84 -47.10 9.07
N GLY A 497 22.66 -47.37 9.63
CA GLY A 497 22.49 -48.14 10.89
C GLY A 497 23.04 -47.50 12.16
N SER A 498 23.33 -46.19 12.16
CA SER A 498 24.00 -45.49 13.28
C SER A 498 22.98 -44.98 14.31
N GLY A 499 22.30 -45.90 14.98
CA GLY A 499 21.10 -45.66 15.80
C GLY A 499 21.29 -45.05 17.19
N GLY A 500 22.03 -43.95 17.31
CA GLY A 500 22.08 -43.13 18.53
C GLY A 500 21.33 -41.81 18.36
N GLU A 501 20.65 -41.33 19.40
CA GLU A 501 20.18 -39.94 19.43
C GLU A 501 21.38 -39.00 19.39
N LYS A 502 21.42 -38.14 18.37
CA LYS A 502 22.45 -37.11 18.18
C LYS A 502 21.84 -35.74 18.47
N SER A 503 22.63 -34.81 19.00
CA SER A 503 22.18 -33.43 19.16
C SER A 503 21.96 -32.77 17.79
N GLU A 504 21.16 -31.69 17.73
CA GLU A 504 21.04 -30.91 16.49
C GLU A 504 22.40 -30.41 16.00
N ALA A 505 23.35 -30.11 16.89
CA ALA A 505 24.70 -29.67 16.52
C ALA A 505 25.51 -30.79 15.84
N ASP A 506 25.48 -32.02 16.38
CA ASP A 506 26.17 -33.17 15.77
C ASP A 506 25.58 -33.54 14.39
N LEU A 507 24.26 -33.37 14.23
CA LEU A 507 23.58 -33.54 12.96
C LEU A 507 23.94 -32.43 11.96
N ASP A 508 24.10 -31.19 12.43
CA ASP A 508 24.47 -30.05 11.61
C ASP A 508 25.92 -30.15 11.10
N THR A 509 26.85 -30.63 11.95
CA THR A 509 28.24 -30.94 11.56
C THR A 509 28.32 -32.12 10.58
N LEU A 510 27.71 -33.27 10.91
CA LEU A 510 27.70 -34.43 10.00
C LEU A 510 27.04 -34.08 8.65
N GLY A 511 25.97 -33.28 8.68
CA GLY A 511 25.29 -32.81 7.49
C GLY A 511 26.14 -31.87 6.63
N HIS A 512 27.01 -31.05 7.26
CA HIS A 512 28.00 -30.25 6.55
C HIS A 512 28.97 -31.17 5.81
N ASP A 513 29.64 -32.09 6.50
CA ASP A 513 30.64 -32.99 5.91
C ASP A 513 30.08 -33.79 4.72
N LEU A 514 28.83 -34.25 4.83
CA LEU A 514 28.12 -34.99 3.79
C LEU A 514 27.77 -34.14 2.56
N LEU A 515 27.36 -32.87 2.74
CA LEU A 515 26.93 -31.99 1.66
C LEU A 515 28.09 -31.20 1.02
N SER A 516 29.17 -30.96 1.76
CA SER A 516 30.43 -30.37 1.29
C SER A 516 31.33 -31.38 0.57
N GLY A 517 31.22 -32.67 0.91
CA GLY A 517 31.98 -33.77 0.32
C GLY A 517 31.49 -34.22 -1.06
N GLU A 518 31.79 -35.47 -1.42
CA GLU A 518 31.37 -36.10 -2.68
C GLU A 518 29.87 -36.40 -2.72
N GLU A 519 29.22 -36.13 -3.86
CA GLU A 519 27.81 -36.45 -4.09
C GLU A 519 27.50 -37.94 -3.90
N SER A 520 28.46 -38.82 -4.21
CA SER A 520 28.40 -40.28 -4.04
C SER A 520 27.93 -40.72 -2.65
N LYS A 521 28.26 -39.96 -1.60
CA LYS A 521 27.92 -40.26 -0.19
C LYS A 521 26.47 -39.94 0.18
N VAL A 522 25.79 -39.11 -0.62
CA VAL A 522 24.40 -38.67 -0.40
C VAL A 522 23.46 -39.01 -1.56
N ALA A 523 24.00 -39.48 -2.69
CA ALA A 523 23.26 -39.96 -3.83
C ALA A 523 22.30 -41.10 -3.41
N GLY A 524 21.03 -40.95 -3.77
CA GLY A 524 19.98 -41.92 -3.41
C GLY A 524 19.41 -41.80 -1.98
N LEU A 525 19.93 -40.92 -1.12
CA LEU A 525 19.31 -40.67 0.19
C LEU A 525 17.92 -40.05 0.04
N ARG A 526 16.92 -40.65 0.68
CA ARG A 526 15.57 -40.09 0.81
C ARG A 526 15.54 -39.07 1.96
N VAL A 527 16.01 -37.84 1.68
CA VAL A 527 16.04 -36.74 2.66
C VAL A 527 14.64 -36.18 2.91
N LEU A 528 14.16 -36.26 4.15
CA LEU A 528 12.82 -35.80 4.54
C LEU A 528 12.89 -34.47 5.31
N GLY A 529 12.09 -33.50 4.87
CA GLY A 529 11.89 -32.24 5.55
C GLY A 529 10.92 -32.37 6.73
N GLU A 530 11.19 -31.66 7.80
CA GLU A 530 10.42 -31.73 9.06
C GLU A 530 9.65 -30.44 9.32
N ARG A 531 8.39 -30.59 9.76
CA ARG A 531 7.47 -29.47 10.07
C ARG A 531 7.30 -28.53 8.86
N MET A 532 6.96 -29.10 7.70
CA MET A 532 6.68 -28.38 6.44
C MET A 532 5.21 -28.45 6.02
N GLU A 533 4.50 -29.52 6.40
CA GLU A 533 3.07 -29.71 6.18
C GLU A 533 2.44 -30.20 7.50
N ASN A 534 1.28 -29.66 7.88
CA ASN A 534 0.52 -30.09 9.04
C ASN A 534 -0.32 -31.34 8.72
N SER A 535 0.35 -32.44 8.41
CA SER A 535 -0.27 -33.73 8.12
C SER A 535 0.67 -34.88 8.53
N THR A 536 0.19 -36.12 8.38
CA THR A 536 1.02 -37.33 8.55
C THR A 536 1.84 -37.68 7.29
N ARG A 537 1.71 -36.91 6.21
CA ARG A 537 2.41 -37.14 4.93
C ARG A 537 3.87 -36.72 5.04
N GLN A 538 4.73 -37.42 4.32
CA GLN A 538 6.14 -37.08 4.25
C GLN A 538 6.34 -35.83 3.36
N SER A 539 7.29 -34.97 3.75
CA SER A 539 7.81 -33.91 2.89
C SER A 539 9.18 -34.34 2.37
N LEU A 540 9.31 -34.61 1.08
CA LEU A 540 10.55 -35.03 0.43
C LEU A 540 11.35 -33.80 -0.03
N ILE A 541 12.62 -33.73 0.36
CA ILE A 541 13.54 -32.72 -0.18
C ILE A 541 14.15 -33.24 -1.48
N LEU A 542 13.92 -32.51 -2.57
CA LEU A 542 14.47 -32.82 -3.88
C LEU A 542 15.84 -32.14 -4.06
N LYS A 543 16.83 -32.93 -4.52
CA LYS A 543 18.19 -32.49 -4.84
C LYS A 543 18.91 -31.74 -3.69
N PRO A 544 18.93 -32.26 -2.43
CA PRO A 544 19.50 -31.56 -1.28
C PRO A 544 20.98 -31.19 -1.46
N TYR A 545 21.79 -32.06 -2.10
CA TYR A 545 23.20 -31.80 -2.40
C TYR A 545 23.39 -30.59 -3.33
N ALA A 546 22.75 -30.62 -4.51
CA ALA A 546 22.82 -29.52 -5.47
C ALA A 546 22.24 -28.22 -4.88
N ALA A 547 21.15 -28.30 -4.13
CA ALA A 547 20.54 -27.14 -3.49
C ALA A 547 21.43 -26.52 -2.39
N TYR A 548 22.17 -27.33 -1.62
CA TYR A 548 23.12 -26.82 -0.62
C TYR A 548 24.28 -26.05 -1.27
N ARG A 549 24.79 -26.54 -2.41
CA ARG A 549 25.82 -25.86 -3.22
C ARG A 549 25.29 -24.62 -3.93
N ALA A 550 24.11 -24.69 -4.55
CA ALA A 550 23.43 -23.53 -5.12
C ALA A 550 23.21 -22.42 -4.09
N TYR A 551 22.79 -22.76 -2.86
CA TYR A 551 22.71 -21.78 -1.78
C TYR A 551 24.07 -21.19 -1.40
N HIS A 552 25.16 -21.96 -1.41
CA HIS A 552 26.51 -21.40 -1.22
C HIS A 552 26.88 -20.42 -2.34
N GLU A 553 26.65 -20.77 -3.61
CA GLU A 553 26.86 -19.87 -4.76
C GLU A 553 26.05 -18.57 -4.64
N MET A 554 24.79 -18.64 -4.21
CA MET A 554 23.94 -17.47 -3.96
C MET A 554 24.48 -16.56 -2.85
N LEU A 555 25.04 -17.14 -1.78
CA LEU A 555 25.67 -16.38 -0.71
C LEU A 555 26.98 -15.71 -1.19
N VAL A 556 27.77 -16.38 -2.03
CA VAL A 556 28.97 -15.80 -2.67
C VAL A 556 28.61 -14.67 -3.63
N ASP A 557 27.62 -14.87 -4.53
CA ASP A 557 27.14 -13.82 -5.45
C ASP A 557 26.66 -12.59 -4.67
N TYR A 558 25.82 -12.80 -3.66
CA TYR A 558 25.39 -11.72 -2.77
C TYR A 558 26.58 -10.99 -2.14
N ALA A 559 27.52 -11.74 -1.54
CA ALA A 559 28.62 -11.14 -0.83
C ALA A 559 29.55 -10.33 -1.76
N VAL A 560 30.12 -10.98 -2.77
CA VAL A 560 31.09 -10.36 -3.70
C VAL A 560 30.47 -9.19 -4.44
N LYS A 561 29.22 -9.30 -4.92
CA LYS A 561 28.55 -8.23 -5.66
C LYS A 561 28.38 -6.94 -4.85
N ASN A 562 28.04 -7.05 -3.55
CA ASN A 562 27.90 -5.86 -2.70
C ASN A 562 29.28 -5.30 -2.27
N LEU A 563 30.32 -6.13 -2.16
CA LEU A 563 31.70 -5.68 -1.91
C LEU A 563 32.29 -4.96 -3.12
N VAL A 564 32.05 -5.44 -4.34
CA VAL A 564 32.41 -4.74 -5.58
C VAL A 564 31.67 -3.40 -5.68
N ASP A 565 30.36 -3.37 -5.42
CA ASP A 565 29.56 -2.13 -5.39
C ASP A 565 30.07 -1.12 -4.33
N TYR A 566 30.60 -1.59 -3.19
CA TYR A 566 31.28 -0.73 -2.23
C TYR A 566 32.55 -0.11 -2.83
N LEU A 567 33.41 -0.91 -3.48
CA LEU A 567 34.67 -0.44 -4.08
C LEU A 567 34.43 0.53 -5.25
N ASP A 568 33.44 0.24 -6.11
CA ASP A 568 33.05 1.10 -7.23
C ASP A 568 32.57 2.48 -6.75
N LYS A 569 31.85 2.53 -5.61
CA LYS A 569 31.40 3.78 -4.98
C LYS A 569 32.48 4.47 -4.15
N ASN A 570 33.52 3.74 -3.73
CA ASN A 570 34.60 4.23 -2.87
C ASN A 570 35.99 3.92 -3.47
N PRO A 571 36.31 4.42 -4.69
CA PRO A 571 37.52 4.00 -5.42
C PRO A 571 38.84 4.33 -4.72
N GLY A 572 38.84 5.30 -3.79
CA GLY A 572 40.00 5.64 -2.95
C GLY A 572 40.19 4.76 -1.70
N SER A 573 39.24 3.87 -1.38
CA SER A 573 39.30 3.01 -0.18
C SER A 573 40.26 1.83 -0.37
N GLY A 574 40.25 1.22 -1.57
CA GLY A 574 40.97 -0.01 -1.86
C GLY A 574 40.55 -1.19 -0.98
N PHE A 575 41.26 -2.31 -1.09
CA PHE A 575 40.96 -3.51 -0.31
C PHE A 575 41.03 -3.26 1.21
N ASN A 576 42.15 -2.69 1.69
CA ASN A 576 42.37 -2.47 3.12
C ASN A 576 41.41 -1.43 3.73
N GLY A 577 40.95 -0.44 2.95
CA GLY A 577 39.92 0.51 3.40
C GLY A 577 38.53 -0.14 3.47
N MET A 578 38.16 -0.93 2.46
CA MET A 578 36.91 -1.72 2.47
C MET A 578 36.84 -2.64 3.68
N VAL A 579 37.87 -3.46 3.89
CA VAL A 579 37.95 -4.39 5.02
C VAL A 579 37.83 -3.67 6.37
N LYS A 580 38.40 -2.47 6.51
CA LYS A 580 38.27 -1.67 7.73
C LYS A 580 36.88 -1.04 7.90
N ALA A 581 36.24 -0.61 6.82
CA ALA A 581 34.93 0.06 6.86
C ALA A 581 33.76 -0.90 7.05
N LEU A 582 33.91 -2.15 6.59
CA LEU A 582 32.86 -3.17 6.62
C LEU A 582 33.02 -4.19 7.76
N ASP A 583 34.07 -4.06 8.58
CA ASP A 583 34.35 -4.95 9.71
C ASP A 583 33.20 -4.97 10.75
N GLY A 584 32.77 -6.16 11.15
CA GLY A 584 31.62 -6.35 12.03
C GLY A 584 31.06 -7.77 12.01
N ASN A 585 30.19 -8.06 12.96
CA ASN A 585 29.45 -9.33 13.01
C ASN A 585 28.25 -9.31 12.05
N ARG A 586 27.87 -10.47 11.51
CA ARG A 586 26.64 -10.59 10.72
C ARG A 586 25.41 -10.26 11.58
N LEU A 587 24.53 -9.40 11.05
CA LEU A 587 23.21 -9.14 11.63
C LEU A 587 22.23 -10.20 11.14
N GLU A 588 21.87 -11.16 11.98
CA GLU A 588 21.09 -12.36 11.56
C GLU A 588 19.57 -12.14 11.48
N SER A 589 19.08 -10.92 11.73
CA SER A 589 17.65 -10.66 11.81
C SER A 589 17.28 -9.31 11.20
N TRP A 590 16.45 -9.39 10.16
CA TRP A 590 15.96 -8.27 9.37
C TRP A 590 14.44 -8.34 9.27
N GLU A 591 13.79 -7.19 9.37
CA GLU A 591 12.35 -7.04 9.14
C GLU A 591 12.14 -6.29 7.82
N ASN A 592 11.12 -6.72 7.08
CA ASN A 592 10.70 -6.10 5.84
C ASN A 592 9.58 -5.10 6.16
N LEU A 593 9.91 -3.81 6.26
CA LEU A 593 8.98 -2.71 6.47
C LEU A 593 8.45 -2.20 5.12
N GLY A 594 7.54 -2.96 4.51
CA GLY A 594 6.83 -2.52 3.31
C GLY A 594 7.68 -2.47 2.03
N GLY A 595 8.75 -3.28 1.96
CA GLY A 595 9.74 -3.29 0.88
C GLY A 595 11.11 -2.81 1.32
N GLN A 596 11.19 -2.06 2.44
CA GLN A 596 12.45 -1.62 3.03
C GLN A 596 12.96 -2.66 4.03
N LEU A 597 14.23 -3.07 3.90
CA LEU A 597 14.85 -4.04 4.81
C LEU A 597 15.60 -3.30 5.92
N VAL A 598 15.25 -3.57 7.17
CA VAL A 598 15.80 -2.88 8.35
C VAL A 598 16.25 -3.93 9.38
N PRO A 599 17.41 -3.79 10.04
CA PRO A 599 17.79 -4.70 11.11
C PRO A 599 16.74 -4.73 12.21
N LYS A 600 16.43 -5.92 12.73
CA LYS A 600 15.34 -6.09 13.70
C LYS A 600 15.52 -5.24 14.97
N THR A 601 16.76 -5.02 15.40
CA THR A 601 17.09 -4.16 16.54
C THR A 601 16.66 -2.71 16.35
N ASP A 602 16.82 -2.15 15.14
CA ASP A 602 16.38 -0.79 14.82
C ASP A 602 14.85 -0.70 14.75
N VAL A 603 14.17 -1.75 14.28
CA VAL A 603 12.69 -1.83 14.29
C VAL A 603 12.15 -1.95 15.72
N ASP A 604 12.80 -2.73 16.58
CA ASP A 604 12.44 -2.81 17.99
C ASP A 604 12.67 -1.47 18.71
N GLN A 605 13.77 -0.77 18.42
CA GLN A 605 13.99 0.60 18.93
C GLN A 605 12.96 1.61 18.39
N LEU A 606 12.59 1.54 17.11
CA LEU A 606 11.52 2.36 16.53
C LEU A 606 10.21 2.16 17.29
N ARG A 607 9.81 0.91 17.57
CA ARG A 607 8.59 0.62 18.34
C ARG A 607 8.66 1.21 19.75
N MET A 608 9.79 1.08 20.43
CA MET A 608 10.02 1.67 21.74
C MET A 608 9.97 3.19 21.71
N ASP A 609 10.59 3.84 20.72
CA ASP A 609 10.59 5.30 20.54
C ASP A 609 9.18 5.83 20.27
N ILE A 610 8.35 5.12 19.50
CA ILE A 610 6.95 5.48 19.31
C ILE A 610 6.17 5.26 20.62
N GLY A 611 6.23 4.06 21.20
CA GLY A 611 5.47 3.70 22.41
C GLY A 611 5.77 4.60 23.62
N SER A 612 7.03 5.03 23.79
CA SER A 612 7.45 5.99 24.81
C SER A 612 6.99 7.43 24.51
N GLY A 613 6.76 7.76 23.24
CA GLY A 613 6.59 9.13 22.79
C GLY A 613 7.87 9.91 22.60
N THR A 614 8.98 9.25 22.29
CA THR A 614 10.14 9.89 21.66
C THR A 614 9.81 10.31 20.22
N LEU A 615 9.02 9.51 19.50
CA LEU A 615 8.41 9.87 18.21
C LEU A 615 6.90 10.10 18.44
N ASN A 616 6.39 11.27 18.01
CA ASN A 616 5.06 11.76 18.35
C ASN A 616 4.17 12.13 17.16
N SER A 617 4.72 12.14 15.95
CA SER A 617 4.04 12.44 14.68
C SER A 617 4.34 11.38 13.62
N TRP A 618 3.55 11.31 12.55
CA TRP A 618 3.82 10.40 11.44
C TRP A 618 5.03 10.88 10.63
N GLU A 619 5.23 12.20 10.56
CA GLU A 619 6.37 12.86 9.93
C GLU A 619 7.69 12.46 10.59
N GLU A 620 7.76 12.43 11.94
CA GLU A 620 8.94 11.95 12.68
C GLU A 620 9.21 10.46 12.45
N ILE A 621 8.16 9.63 12.34
CA ILE A 621 8.27 8.19 12.03
C ILE A 621 8.78 8.00 10.60
N HIS A 622 8.27 8.77 9.63
CA HIS A 622 8.70 8.72 8.23
C HIS A 622 10.14 9.20 8.07
N CYS A 623 10.54 10.26 8.77
CA CYS A 623 11.95 10.67 8.85
C CYS A 623 12.85 9.55 9.40
N ARG A 624 12.39 8.76 10.39
CA ARG A 624 13.17 7.61 10.88
C ARG A 624 13.28 6.50 9.84
N TYR A 625 12.26 6.25 9.02
CA TYR A 625 12.37 5.32 7.89
C TYR A 625 13.37 5.81 6.84
N GLU A 626 13.40 7.11 6.52
CA GLU A 626 14.40 7.68 5.60
C GLU A 626 15.82 7.48 6.14
N MET A 627 16.08 7.77 7.42
CA MET A 627 17.37 7.51 8.06
C MET A 627 17.81 6.04 7.96
N PHE A 628 16.89 5.09 8.11
CA PHE A 628 17.17 3.67 7.91
C PHE A 628 17.51 3.35 6.45
N TRP A 629 16.90 4.04 5.48
CA TRP A 629 17.17 3.84 4.05
C TRP A 629 18.50 4.45 3.62
N GLU A 630 18.85 5.64 4.13
CA GLU A 630 20.16 6.27 3.89
C GLU A 630 21.31 5.40 4.43
N ARG A 631 21.10 4.72 5.57
CA ARG A 631 22.08 3.79 6.16
C ARG A 631 22.12 2.42 5.48
N TYR A 632 21.00 1.97 4.90
CA TYR A 632 20.80 0.61 4.38
C TYR A 632 21.90 0.12 3.40
N PRO A 633 22.44 0.92 2.45
CA PRO A 633 23.52 0.47 1.58
C PRO A 633 24.77 0.01 2.36
N LEU A 634 25.15 0.73 3.41
CA LEU A 634 26.30 0.36 4.25
C LEU A 634 25.98 -0.85 5.12
N ASP A 635 24.81 -0.88 5.77
CA ASP A 635 24.38 -2.05 6.57
C ASP A 635 24.36 -3.33 5.72
N LYS A 636 23.90 -3.24 4.46
CA LYS A 636 23.89 -4.33 3.48
C LYS A 636 25.30 -4.77 3.08
N GLN A 637 26.22 -3.82 2.91
CA GLN A 637 27.63 -4.09 2.57
C GLN A 637 28.40 -4.72 3.74
N GLN A 638 28.14 -4.27 4.99
CA GLN A 638 28.64 -4.91 6.20
C GLN A 638 28.09 -6.35 6.35
N HIS A 639 26.79 -6.52 6.10
CA HIS A 639 26.16 -7.85 6.05
C HIS A 639 26.79 -8.77 4.99
N ALA A 640 27.09 -8.22 3.81
CA ALA A 640 27.77 -8.94 2.72
C ALA A 640 29.22 -9.32 3.07
N TYR A 641 29.97 -8.42 3.72
CA TYR A 641 31.31 -8.72 4.22
C TYR A 641 31.29 -9.85 5.25
N ALA A 642 30.45 -9.75 6.27
CA ALA A 642 30.30 -10.78 7.29
C ALA A 642 29.78 -12.12 6.72
N THR A 643 28.92 -12.07 5.70
CA THR A 643 28.50 -13.25 4.92
C THR A 643 29.72 -13.94 4.29
N LEU A 644 30.61 -13.19 3.62
CA LEU A 644 31.82 -13.76 3.01
C LEU A 644 32.75 -14.38 4.05
N LEU A 645 32.95 -13.70 5.19
CA LEU A 645 33.76 -14.20 6.30
C LEU A 645 33.25 -15.55 6.83
N GLU A 646 31.94 -15.71 7.01
CA GLU A 646 31.35 -16.98 7.45
C GLU A 646 31.50 -18.09 6.39
N LEU A 647 31.38 -17.77 5.10
CA LEU A 647 31.61 -18.74 4.02
C LEU A 647 33.07 -19.21 3.92
N LEU A 648 34.01 -18.35 4.27
CA LEU A 648 35.46 -18.63 4.26
C LEU A 648 35.98 -19.17 5.60
N GLU A 649 35.12 -19.30 6.61
CA GLU A 649 35.47 -19.60 8.02
C GLU A 649 36.58 -18.68 8.58
N ALA A 650 36.64 -17.45 8.07
CA ALA A 650 37.71 -16.48 8.30
C ALA A 650 37.28 -15.38 9.27
N LYS A 651 38.18 -14.97 10.17
CA LYS A 651 37.94 -13.81 11.06
C LYS A 651 38.11 -12.46 10.36
N LYS A 652 38.78 -12.45 9.21
CA LYS A 652 39.09 -11.27 8.40
C LYS A 652 39.46 -11.73 6.99
N LEU A 653 39.06 -10.97 5.98
CA LEU A 653 39.39 -11.25 4.58
C LEU A 653 40.86 -10.89 4.31
N THR A 654 41.58 -11.76 3.59
CA THR A 654 42.96 -11.51 3.11
C THR A 654 42.96 -11.21 1.61
N GLU A 655 44.05 -10.61 1.10
CA GLU A 655 44.20 -10.29 -0.34
C GLU A 655 44.26 -11.56 -1.21
N ASP A 656 44.76 -12.69 -0.70
CA ASP A 656 44.76 -13.98 -1.43
C ASP A 656 43.37 -14.65 -1.48
N GLN A 657 42.44 -14.25 -0.62
CA GLN A 657 41.06 -14.76 -0.57
C GLN A 657 40.08 -13.95 -1.43
N TRP A 658 40.52 -12.79 -1.95
CA TRP A 658 39.70 -11.80 -2.65
C TRP A 658 40.03 -11.72 -4.14
#